data_AF-A0A2B7Z534-F1
#
_entry.id   AF-A0A2B7Z534-F1
#
_cell.length_a   1.000
_cell.length_b   1.000
_cell.length_c   1.000
_cell.angle_alpha   90.00
_cell.angle_beta   90.00
_cell.angle_gamma   90.00
#
_symmetry.space_group_name_H-M   'P 1'
#
loop_
_entity.id
_entity.type
_entity.pdbx_description
1 polymer ?
#
loop_
_entity_poly.entity_id
_entity_poly.type
_entity_poly.pdbx_seq_one_letter_code
_entity_poly.pdbx_strand_id
1 'polypeptide(L)'
;MTQSDPADPIIAQRATKPREKHQRNSSLNMTFKTALAKLKETTRPSSDSESSPRKSFASLFHDRDVVSSSDDLPSDDSDLLSKKRKNRQERKLKRESKSRLSEDMSEQSETRKRERHEQAAREETEEMKARYGDLPLMQSKQRLRDNLIRFDNINLDSISQVVTFRARVHHVRIMSSKLIFIVFRQQVTTLQGVLAEKPGMVSTLMIQWAEHIRVGSIVKVKGVLARSKVPVAGCTIHDVELDIQELHVIVRREYPIPFSVYEAELPAKGRNNSDGRRNHVLDRTRLSNRILDLRTDTSQSIIRIQSAVSNLFRATLDAQGFIEIHTPKLQSSATESGASVFEVKYFTRDAFLAQSPQLAKQMAIASDFERVYEIGAVFRAENSNTHRHLTEYTGLDIEMAIEEHYHEALETIDSVLKEIFKGIYGRYRREVDIVKRQFPHEDLVWLDETPIISFAEGIKLLNESGWRRDGEELSTTEDLGTRDEIRLGELIKEKYQTDYYILDKFPKPARPFYAMEDPENPEFTNSFDIFVRGQEIVSGGQRIHDEKILEQRMKDVGIDPSTMEDYMEGFRWGAPPHAGAGIGLERLIMLVLKLGNIRLASMFHRDPKSFQDMPDVSLVLPYPESSTLEPPWEKEENQQRGEIVDKNRKFQPLDELIANYGDATSTSWPDEKYKVWRDYTTGAAIAYVPSSHGFAIIPGNPLCDPSQYYKVTVRFLRWLRHETRLKPIWILCSLPVEGVLGEKLGWRTLSCVGEARIDPSRNQAAADADIAKKIRQAEREGVRVLNIPSDKPLPEDITSKIDARIAEWQSHRKGPQIYLSGIKPWRSPRNYQYYYAVDKNGTICAFVALARLGANHMQIKYSLDFPGAPSGTIEYLITHAIQSAGRSGIKSLTFGAGASSHLTPGHNMSSTKTKVLQTTYDAIVKQFGLNRKTEFRAKLGAVEEPLFIAYPRHGMGSKGIRSILNFFED
;
A
#
# COMPACT_ATOMS: atom_id res chain seq x y z
N MET A 1 -47.74 67.95 -20.23
CA MET A 1 -46.47 68.35 -20.86
C MET A 1 -45.88 67.09 -21.48
N THR A 2 -46.36 66.76 -22.69
CA THR A 2 -45.69 66.93 -24.02
C THR A 2 -44.79 65.72 -24.32
N GLN A 3 -45.34 64.71 -25.02
CA GLN A 3 -45.27 64.47 -26.49
C GLN A 3 -43.98 63.69 -26.84
N SER A 4 -43.97 62.63 -27.64
CA SER A 4 -44.87 62.18 -28.72
C SER A 4 -44.54 60.73 -29.13
N ASP A 5 -45.58 59.94 -29.35
CA ASP A 5 -45.64 58.71 -30.18
C ASP A 5 -45.45 59.07 -31.68
N PRO A 6 -45.19 58.14 -32.64
CA PRO A 6 -46.15 57.06 -32.94
C PRO A 6 -45.70 55.75 -33.65
N ALA A 7 -46.58 54.75 -33.51
CA ALA A 7 -47.18 53.85 -34.53
C ALA A 7 -46.43 52.63 -35.13
N ASP A 8 -46.98 51.45 -34.81
CA ASP A 8 -47.15 50.20 -35.60
C ASP A 8 -47.74 50.46 -37.02
N PRO A 9 -47.63 49.56 -38.07
CA PRO A 9 -48.12 48.16 -38.05
C PRO A 9 -47.55 47.10 -39.06
N ILE A 10 -47.79 45.82 -38.72
CA ILE A 10 -48.26 44.62 -39.47
C ILE A 10 -48.01 44.44 -41.02
N ILE A 11 -47.70 43.18 -41.39
CA ILE A 11 -48.04 42.38 -42.62
C ILE A 11 -46.91 42.05 -43.64
N ALA A 12 -46.57 40.75 -43.63
CA ALA A 12 -46.34 39.78 -44.72
C ALA A 12 -45.84 40.15 -46.15
N GLN A 13 -45.00 39.21 -46.63
CA GLN A 13 -44.84 38.67 -48.00
C GLN A 13 -43.59 39.03 -48.84
N ARG A 14 -42.93 37.92 -49.23
CA ARG A 14 -42.32 37.59 -50.54
C ARG A 14 -41.03 38.30 -51.01
N ALA A 15 -39.97 37.48 -50.99
CA ALA A 15 -39.07 37.12 -52.08
C ALA A 15 -38.33 38.23 -52.87
N THR A 16 -37.00 38.25 -52.80
CA THR A 16 -36.07 37.84 -53.89
C THR A 16 -34.62 38.26 -53.61
N LYS A 17 -33.68 37.54 -54.27
CA LYS A 17 -32.22 37.76 -54.48
C LYS A 17 -31.30 36.77 -53.73
N PRO A 18 -30.14 36.40 -54.30
CA PRO A 18 -29.99 35.69 -55.58
C PRO A 18 -29.08 34.44 -55.44
N ARG A 19 -29.22 33.49 -56.39
CA ARG A 19 -28.26 32.41 -56.65
C ARG A 19 -27.08 32.97 -57.46
N GLU A 20 -25.85 32.70 -57.02
CA GLU A 20 -24.69 32.36 -57.87
C GLU A 20 -23.54 31.81 -57.00
N LYS A 21 -23.28 30.50 -57.11
CA LYS A 21 -22.08 29.89 -57.73
C LYS A 21 -20.75 30.23 -57.04
N HIS A 22 -20.22 29.26 -56.29
CA HIS A 22 -18.78 29.00 -56.36
C HIS A 22 -18.46 27.51 -56.52
N GLN A 23 -17.50 27.31 -57.40
CA GLN A 23 -17.12 26.08 -58.08
C GLN A 23 -16.30 25.16 -57.17
N ARG A 24 -16.49 23.87 -57.40
CA ARG A 24 -15.48 22.84 -57.13
C ARG A 24 -14.19 23.20 -57.89
N ASN A 25 -13.05 23.15 -57.22
CA ASN A 25 -11.81 22.78 -57.87
C ASN A 25 -11.05 21.72 -57.06
N SER A 26 -10.81 20.63 -57.76
CA SER A 26 -9.98 19.49 -57.46
C SER A 26 -8.49 19.84 -57.54
N SER A 27 -7.69 19.43 -56.56
CA SER A 27 -6.29 18.98 -56.74
C SER A 27 -5.67 18.67 -55.37
N LEU A 28 -4.61 17.86 -55.36
CA LEU A 28 -3.83 17.37 -54.21
C LEU A 28 -4.37 16.10 -53.51
N ASN A 29 -4.56 15.05 -54.30
CA ASN A 29 -4.46 13.66 -53.84
C ASN A 29 -3.65 12.83 -54.87
N MET A 30 -2.40 13.22 -55.10
CA MET A 30 -1.44 12.47 -55.91
C MET A 30 -0.01 12.79 -55.47
N THR A 31 0.52 12.06 -54.48
CA THR A 31 1.99 12.00 -54.28
C THR A 31 2.49 10.75 -53.55
N PHE A 32 1.66 10.00 -52.82
CA PHE A 32 2.14 8.83 -52.06
C PHE A 32 2.10 7.48 -52.79
N LYS A 33 1.30 7.33 -53.85
CA LYS A 33 1.18 6.05 -54.60
C LYS A 33 2.21 5.86 -55.72
N THR A 34 2.93 6.91 -56.11
CA THR A 34 3.89 6.85 -57.21
C THR A 34 5.33 6.55 -56.78
N ALA A 35 5.63 6.62 -55.46
CA ALA A 35 6.96 6.32 -54.92
C ALA A 35 7.20 4.83 -54.61
N LEU A 36 6.13 4.04 -54.36
CA LEU A 36 6.25 2.61 -54.05
C LEU A 36 6.24 1.68 -55.28
N ALA A 37 5.95 2.23 -56.47
CA ALA A 37 5.93 1.46 -57.72
C ALA A 37 7.29 1.42 -58.45
N LYS A 38 8.27 2.25 -58.05
CA LYS A 38 9.61 2.33 -58.68
C LYS A 38 10.72 1.54 -57.97
N LEU A 39 10.39 0.74 -56.96
CA LEU A 39 11.37 -0.06 -56.19
C LEU A 39 11.22 -1.57 -56.41
N LYS A 40 10.43 -2.00 -57.40
CA LYS A 40 10.14 -3.43 -57.65
C LYS A 40 10.62 -3.99 -59.00
N GLU A 41 11.39 -3.22 -59.76
CA GLU A 41 12.01 -3.71 -60.99
C GLU A 41 13.49 -3.31 -61.01
N THR A 42 14.36 -4.21 -60.53
CA THR A 42 15.67 -4.50 -61.13
C THR A 42 16.37 -5.64 -60.37
N THR A 43 16.70 -6.67 -61.13
CA THR A 43 17.79 -7.65 -60.98
C THR A 43 17.71 -8.83 -59.99
N ARG A 44 17.87 -10.01 -60.62
CA ARG A 44 18.03 -11.41 -60.16
C ARG A 44 19.49 -11.70 -59.70
N PRO A 45 19.82 -12.90 -59.19
CA PRO A 45 20.79 -13.12 -58.10
C PRO A 45 22.22 -13.51 -58.53
N SER A 46 23.19 -13.37 -57.61
CA SER A 46 24.45 -14.13 -57.60
C SER A 46 25.13 -14.13 -56.22
N SER A 47 25.37 -15.34 -55.71
CA SER A 47 26.44 -15.86 -54.82
C SER A 47 27.07 -15.03 -53.68
N ASP A 48 27.16 -15.72 -52.54
CA ASP A 48 28.18 -15.70 -51.47
C ASP A 48 28.12 -14.73 -50.26
N SER A 49 27.96 -15.42 -49.11
CA SER A 49 28.56 -15.24 -47.77
C SER A 49 28.30 -14.01 -46.89
N GLU A 50 28.10 -14.36 -45.61
CA GLU A 50 28.25 -13.60 -44.36
C GLU A 50 27.02 -12.94 -43.70
N SER A 51 27.03 -13.08 -42.38
CA SER A 51 25.94 -13.04 -41.41
C SER A 51 25.47 -11.63 -41.03
N SER A 52 24.14 -11.44 -40.91
CA SER A 52 23.55 -10.32 -40.16
C SER A 52 22.19 -10.68 -39.55
N PRO A 53 21.95 -10.47 -38.24
CA PRO A 53 20.65 -10.72 -37.64
C PRO A 53 19.76 -9.48 -37.77
N ARG A 54 19.03 -9.39 -38.89
CA ARG A 54 17.77 -8.64 -38.96
C ARG A 54 16.61 -9.63 -39.11
N LYS A 55 16.11 -10.13 -37.98
CA LYS A 55 14.77 -10.74 -37.90
C LYS A 55 14.04 -10.20 -36.67
N SER A 56 12.72 -10.11 -36.83
CA SER A 56 11.85 -9.09 -36.25
C SER A 56 11.34 -9.40 -34.85
N PHE A 57 11.07 -8.32 -34.10
CA PHE A 57 10.38 -8.20 -32.82
C PHE A 57 8.97 -8.85 -32.73
N ALA A 58 8.48 -9.48 -33.80
CA ALA A 58 7.12 -10.01 -33.91
C ALA A 58 6.98 -11.48 -33.47
N SER A 59 8.08 -12.22 -33.27
CA SER A 59 8.04 -13.66 -32.95
C SER A 59 8.06 -14.00 -31.45
N LEU A 60 8.26 -13.02 -30.57
CA LEU A 60 8.37 -13.24 -29.10
C LEU A 60 7.03 -13.24 -28.35
N PHE A 61 5.90 -12.96 -29.02
CA PHE A 61 4.56 -12.90 -28.40
C PHE A 61 3.55 -13.85 -29.04
N HIS A 62 3.95 -15.07 -29.40
CA HIS A 62 3.00 -16.16 -29.62
C HIS A 62 2.80 -16.94 -28.32
N ASP A 63 1.66 -16.67 -27.67
CA ASP A 63 1.09 -17.56 -26.66
C ASP A 63 0.70 -18.89 -27.32
N ARG A 64 1.11 -19.99 -26.68
CA ARG A 64 0.67 -21.35 -26.97
C ARG A 64 -0.78 -21.50 -26.51
N ASP A 65 -1.72 -21.29 -27.41
CA ASP A 65 -3.07 -21.83 -27.27
C ASP A 65 -3.04 -23.33 -27.62
N VAL A 66 -3.41 -24.16 -26.65
CA VAL A 66 -3.62 -25.61 -26.82
C VAL A 66 -4.83 -25.80 -27.74
N VAL A 67 -4.62 -26.42 -28.90
CA VAL A 67 -5.71 -26.97 -29.72
C VAL A 67 -5.44 -28.46 -29.92
N SER A 68 -6.41 -29.26 -29.50
CA SER A 68 -6.49 -30.71 -29.72
C SER A 68 -7.17 -31.00 -31.07
N SER A 69 -6.51 -31.85 -31.88
CA SER A 69 -6.96 -32.73 -32.99
C SER A 69 -7.73 -32.11 -34.17
N SER A 70 -7.62 -32.56 -35.43
CA SER A 70 -6.78 -33.47 -36.22
C SER A 70 -7.23 -33.21 -37.69
N ASP A 71 -6.38 -33.00 -38.68
CA ASP A 71 -5.88 -33.96 -39.70
C ASP A 71 -5.87 -33.26 -41.08
N ASP A 72 -4.75 -33.44 -41.78
CA ASP A 72 -4.47 -33.51 -43.22
C ASP A 72 -4.77 -32.38 -44.26
N LEU A 73 -3.69 -32.07 -45.00
CA LEU A 73 -3.55 -31.30 -46.26
C LEU A 73 -3.69 -32.27 -47.49
N PRO A 74 -3.68 -31.86 -48.78
CA PRO A 74 -3.39 -30.53 -49.38
C PRO A 74 -4.29 -30.06 -50.58
N SER A 75 -3.98 -28.85 -51.06
CA SER A 75 -4.16 -28.24 -52.40
C SER A 75 -5.57 -27.98 -52.94
N ASP A 76 -5.96 -26.71 -53.12
CA ASP A 76 -5.67 -25.91 -54.33
C ASP A 76 -6.37 -24.53 -54.21
N ASP A 77 -5.68 -23.46 -54.56
CA ASP A 77 -5.94 -22.10 -54.07
C ASP A 77 -6.46 -21.21 -55.22
N SER A 78 -7.78 -21.08 -55.36
CA SER A 78 -8.39 -19.95 -56.08
C SER A 78 -9.87 -19.67 -55.71
N ASP A 79 -10.59 -20.65 -55.14
CA ASP A 79 -12.03 -20.52 -54.86
C ASP A 79 -12.37 -20.11 -53.39
N LEU A 80 -11.35 -20.03 -52.53
CA LEU A 80 -11.50 -19.81 -51.08
C LEU A 80 -11.76 -18.35 -50.68
N LEU A 81 -11.41 -17.37 -51.52
CA LEU A 81 -11.57 -15.93 -51.21
C LEU A 81 -13.04 -15.46 -51.28
N SER A 82 -13.83 -16.06 -52.17
CA SER A 82 -15.27 -15.80 -52.34
C SER A 82 -16.09 -16.39 -51.17
N LYS A 83 -15.83 -17.66 -50.81
CA LYS A 83 -16.48 -18.34 -49.67
C LYS A 83 -16.08 -17.75 -48.32
N LYS A 84 -14.82 -17.34 -48.12
CA LYS A 84 -14.39 -16.66 -46.87
C LYS A 84 -15.07 -15.30 -46.66
N ARG A 85 -15.36 -14.54 -47.73
CA ARG A 85 -16.12 -13.28 -47.64
C ARG A 85 -17.59 -13.51 -47.29
N LYS A 86 -18.25 -14.48 -47.94
CA LYS A 86 -19.63 -14.87 -47.61
C LYS A 86 -19.76 -15.40 -46.17
N ASN A 87 -18.88 -16.30 -45.74
CA ASN A 87 -18.88 -16.80 -44.35
C ASN A 87 -18.60 -15.70 -43.31
N ARG A 88 -17.85 -14.65 -43.66
CA ARG A 88 -17.59 -13.50 -42.77
C ARG A 88 -18.81 -12.58 -42.68
N GLN A 89 -19.55 -12.40 -43.77
CA GLN A 89 -20.84 -11.70 -43.78
C GLN A 89 -21.92 -12.48 -43.02
N GLU A 90 -22.03 -13.79 -43.23
CA GLU A 90 -22.96 -14.64 -42.48
C GLU A 90 -22.64 -14.67 -40.99
N ARG A 91 -21.36 -14.77 -40.60
CA ARG A 91 -20.96 -14.65 -39.18
C ARG A 91 -21.28 -13.27 -38.60
N LYS A 92 -21.21 -12.20 -39.39
CA LYS A 92 -21.56 -10.84 -38.95
C LYS A 92 -23.08 -10.71 -38.77
N LEU A 93 -23.87 -11.18 -39.73
CA LEU A 93 -25.33 -11.22 -39.66
C LEU A 93 -25.83 -12.11 -38.52
N LYS A 94 -25.19 -13.26 -38.28
CA LYS A 94 -25.50 -14.17 -37.15
C LYS A 94 -25.13 -13.58 -35.79
N ARG A 95 -24.17 -12.65 -35.75
CA ARG A 95 -23.76 -11.92 -34.54
C ARG A 95 -24.66 -10.73 -34.28
N GLU A 96 -25.08 -10.02 -35.33
CA GLU A 96 -26.09 -8.95 -35.28
C GLU A 96 -27.48 -9.51 -34.92
N SER A 97 -27.88 -10.66 -35.47
CA SER A 97 -29.14 -11.31 -35.09
C SER A 97 -29.12 -11.83 -33.66
N LYS A 98 -28.01 -12.42 -33.20
CA LYS A 98 -27.81 -12.75 -31.77
C LYS A 98 -27.81 -11.53 -30.87
N SER A 99 -27.28 -10.39 -31.33
CA SER A 99 -27.32 -9.12 -30.57
C SER A 99 -28.75 -8.61 -30.44
N ARG A 100 -29.51 -8.59 -31.54
CA ARG A 100 -30.93 -8.18 -31.53
C ARG A 100 -31.80 -9.12 -30.69
N LEU A 101 -31.63 -10.43 -30.85
CA LEU A 101 -32.30 -11.42 -29.98
C LEU A 101 -31.91 -11.23 -28.50
N SER A 102 -30.67 -10.84 -28.20
CA SER A 102 -30.25 -10.54 -26.83
C SER A 102 -30.83 -9.22 -26.30
N GLU A 103 -30.98 -8.22 -27.15
CA GLU A 103 -31.62 -6.93 -26.82
C GLU A 103 -33.12 -7.12 -26.59
N ASP A 104 -33.83 -7.79 -27.50
CA ASP A 104 -35.25 -8.12 -27.36
C ASP A 104 -35.53 -8.98 -26.11
N MET A 105 -34.67 -9.96 -25.82
CA MET A 105 -34.76 -10.77 -24.60
C MET A 105 -34.48 -9.96 -23.33
N SER A 106 -33.59 -8.96 -23.42
CA SER A 106 -33.31 -8.04 -22.32
C SER A 106 -34.49 -7.10 -22.06
N GLU A 107 -35.08 -6.54 -23.12
CA GLU A 107 -36.26 -5.68 -23.03
C GLU A 107 -37.46 -6.45 -22.47
N GLN A 108 -37.76 -7.65 -22.99
CA GLN A 108 -38.84 -8.50 -22.44
C GLN A 108 -38.60 -8.89 -20.97
N SER A 109 -37.34 -9.09 -20.57
CA SER A 109 -36.97 -9.35 -19.18
C SER A 109 -37.17 -8.13 -18.28
N GLU A 110 -36.84 -6.93 -18.75
CA GLU A 110 -37.08 -5.66 -18.05
C GLU A 110 -38.58 -5.40 -17.88
N THR A 111 -39.39 -5.59 -18.91
CA THR A 111 -40.86 -5.41 -18.84
C THR A 111 -41.48 -6.38 -17.83
N ARG A 112 -41.10 -7.67 -17.87
CA ARG A 112 -41.56 -8.69 -16.90
C ARG A 112 -41.08 -8.43 -15.47
N LYS A 113 -39.96 -7.73 -15.28
CA LYS A 113 -39.51 -7.30 -13.94
C LYS A 113 -40.36 -6.14 -13.44
N ARG A 114 -40.67 -5.18 -14.32
CA ARG A 114 -41.47 -4.01 -14.00
C ARG A 114 -42.92 -4.38 -13.65
N GLU A 115 -43.55 -5.23 -14.45
CA GLU A 115 -44.89 -5.77 -14.17
C GLU A 115 -44.93 -6.53 -12.84
N ARG A 116 -43.91 -7.37 -12.56
CA ARG A 116 -43.80 -8.06 -11.26
C ARG A 116 -43.59 -7.11 -10.09
N HIS A 117 -42.81 -6.06 -10.27
CA HIS A 117 -42.59 -5.05 -9.23
C HIS A 117 -43.87 -4.26 -8.94
N GLU A 118 -44.63 -3.90 -9.98
CA GLU A 118 -45.94 -3.25 -9.84
C GLU A 118 -46.97 -4.16 -9.17
N GLN A 119 -46.99 -5.45 -9.52
CA GLN A 119 -47.85 -6.42 -8.86
C GLN A 119 -47.46 -6.62 -7.38
N ALA A 120 -46.16 -6.77 -7.09
CA ALA A 120 -45.67 -6.90 -5.72
C ALA A 120 -45.97 -5.66 -4.87
N ALA A 121 -45.91 -4.46 -5.47
CA ALA A 121 -46.27 -3.21 -4.80
C ALA A 121 -47.77 -3.11 -4.50
N ARG A 122 -48.64 -3.76 -5.28
CA ARG A 122 -50.09 -3.86 -5.00
C ARG A 122 -50.42 -4.88 -3.92
N GLU A 123 -49.63 -5.93 -3.81
CA GLU A 123 -49.80 -7.01 -2.82
C GLU A 123 -49.10 -6.71 -1.48
N GLU A 124 -48.26 -5.68 -1.41
CA GLU A 124 -47.51 -5.30 -0.22
C GLU A 124 -48.38 -4.53 0.79
N THR A 125 -48.53 -5.09 1.98
CA THR A 125 -49.23 -4.45 3.10
C THR A 125 -48.26 -3.62 3.96
N GLU A 126 -48.78 -2.66 4.72
CA GLU A 126 -47.95 -1.86 5.65
C GLU A 126 -47.25 -2.73 6.71
N GLU A 127 -47.88 -3.82 7.14
CA GLU A 127 -47.27 -4.79 8.05
C GLU A 127 -46.08 -5.53 7.42
N MET A 128 -46.17 -5.90 6.14
CA MET A 128 -45.06 -6.53 5.41
C MET A 128 -43.90 -5.54 5.23
N LYS A 129 -44.22 -4.28 4.93
CA LYS A 129 -43.25 -3.20 4.77
C LYS A 129 -42.49 -2.88 6.07
N ALA A 130 -43.15 -2.96 7.23
CA ALA A 130 -42.52 -2.72 8.53
C ALA A 130 -41.47 -3.78 8.93
N ARG A 131 -41.48 -4.97 8.30
CA ARG A 131 -40.57 -6.09 8.62
C ARG A 131 -39.17 -5.92 8.02
N TYR A 132 -38.94 -4.92 7.18
CA TYR A 132 -37.63 -4.68 6.58
C TYR A 132 -37.33 -3.19 6.40
N GLY A 133 -36.09 -2.86 6.05
CA GLY A 133 -35.64 -1.49 5.85
C GLY A 133 -34.50 -1.08 6.76
N ASP A 134 -34.25 0.22 6.83
CA ASP A 134 -33.17 0.80 7.63
C ASP A 134 -33.71 1.28 8.98
N LEU A 135 -33.08 0.85 10.07
CA LEU A 135 -33.39 1.41 11.39
C LEU A 135 -32.80 2.83 11.50
N PRO A 136 -33.44 3.70 12.30
CA PRO A 136 -32.89 5.01 12.58
C PRO A 136 -31.53 4.88 13.28
N LEU A 137 -30.71 5.93 13.16
CA LEU A 137 -29.42 6.00 13.84
C LEU A 137 -29.57 5.66 15.33
N MET A 138 -28.80 4.68 15.78
CA MET A 138 -28.81 4.24 17.17
C MET A 138 -28.17 5.31 18.06
N GLN A 139 -29.01 6.15 18.66
CA GLN A 139 -28.63 7.24 19.58
C GLN A 139 -29.19 7.01 20.99
N SER A 140 -29.36 5.74 21.38
CA SER A 140 -29.90 5.35 22.69
C SER A 140 -31.26 5.96 23.06
N LYS A 141 -32.10 6.33 22.07
CA LYS A 141 -33.43 6.93 22.29
C LYS A 141 -34.41 6.01 23.01
N GLN A 142 -34.24 4.70 22.87
CA GLN A 142 -35.10 3.67 23.44
C GLN A 142 -34.26 2.49 23.94
N ARG A 143 -34.74 1.82 25.00
CA ARG A 143 -34.15 0.60 25.55
C ARG A 143 -35.21 -0.49 25.63
N LEU A 144 -35.49 -1.12 24.48
CA LEU A 144 -36.54 -2.15 24.33
C LEU A 144 -36.29 -3.44 25.13
N ARG A 145 -35.05 -3.66 25.60
CA ARG A 145 -34.62 -4.86 26.35
C ARG A 145 -34.90 -6.18 25.60
N ASP A 146 -34.89 -6.14 24.27
CA ASP A 146 -34.98 -7.34 23.44
C ASP A 146 -33.91 -8.37 23.83
N ASN A 147 -34.32 -9.63 23.97
CA ASN A 147 -33.39 -10.73 24.19
C ASN A 147 -32.68 -11.08 22.86
N LEU A 148 -31.46 -10.58 22.68
CA LEU A 148 -30.65 -10.84 21.49
C LEU A 148 -29.78 -12.07 21.70
N ILE A 149 -30.10 -13.18 21.01
CA ILE A 149 -29.34 -14.42 21.13
C ILE A 149 -27.94 -14.27 20.49
N ARG A 150 -26.96 -14.97 21.08
CA ARG A 150 -25.62 -15.17 20.49
C ARG A 150 -25.58 -16.49 19.74
N PHE A 151 -24.89 -16.52 18.61
CA PHE A 151 -24.79 -17.74 17.79
C PHE A 151 -24.12 -18.91 18.52
N ASP A 152 -23.20 -18.65 19.45
CA ASP A 152 -22.58 -19.71 20.26
C ASP A 152 -23.58 -20.43 21.19
N ASN A 153 -24.77 -19.87 21.43
CA ASN A 153 -25.82 -20.47 22.24
C ASN A 153 -26.88 -21.21 21.40
N ILE A 154 -26.73 -21.24 20.07
CA ILE A 154 -27.67 -21.93 19.18
C ILE A 154 -27.24 -23.40 19.07
N ASN A 155 -28.14 -24.29 19.43
CA ASN A 155 -27.96 -25.74 19.36
C ASN A 155 -29.21 -26.41 18.74
N LEU A 156 -29.21 -27.74 18.67
CA LEU A 156 -30.35 -28.49 18.14
C LEU A 156 -31.63 -28.34 18.98
N ASP A 157 -31.51 -28.07 20.29
CA ASP A 157 -32.66 -27.83 21.17
C ASP A 157 -33.31 -26.45 20.93
N SER A 158 -32.63 -25.59 20.19
CA SER A 158 -33.12 -24.26 19.82
C SER A 158 -34.07 -24.29 18.61
N ILE A 159 -34.30 -25.45 17.99
CA ILE A 159 -35.21 -25.60 16.84
C ILE A 159 -36.63 -25.15 17.22
N SER A 160 -37.34 -24.54 16.27
CA SER A 160 -38.68 -23.96 16.39
C SER A 160 -38.79 -22.74 17.31
N GLN A 161 -37.70 -22.28 17.93
CA GLN A 161 -37.69 -21.05 18.69
C GLN A 161 -37.65 -19.82 17.77
N VAL A 162 -38.43 -18.80 18.11
CA VAL A 162 -38.33 -17.47 17.49
C VAL A 162 -37.16 -16.74 18.16
N VAL A 163 -36.14 -16.42 17.38
CA VAL A 163 -34.95 -15.73 17.88
C VAL A 163 -34.76 -14.40 17.20
N THR A 164 -34.21 -13.44 17.96
CA THR A 164 -33.75 -12.16 17.42
C THR A 164 -32.26 -12.03 17.69
N PHE A 165 -31.49 -11.56 16.72
CA PHE A 165 -30.05 -11.32 16.90
C PHE A 165 -29.56 -10.15 16.07
N ARG A 166 -28.34 -9.70 16.39
CA ARG A 166 -27.59 -8.70 15.62
C ARG A 166 -26.35 -9.34 15.01
N ALA A 167 -26.20 -9.28 13.70
CA ALA A 167 -25.07 -9.90 13.01
C ALA A 167 -24.56 -9.04 11.86
N ARG A 168 -23.39 -9.39 11.32
CA ARG A 168 -22.94 -8.87 10.03
C ARG A 168 -23.46 -9.75 8.90
N VAL A 169 -23.86 -9.14 7.79
CA VAL A 169 -24.08 -9.85 6.53
C VAL A 169 -22.72 -10.27 5.99
N HIS A 170 -22.45 -11.56 5.97
CA HIS A 170 -21.17 -12.14 5.62
C HIS A 170 -21.10 -12.52 4.13
N HIS A 171 -22.18 -13.09 3.60
CA HIS A 171 -22.33 -13.40 2.18
C HIS A 171 -23.82 -13.43 1.82
N VAL A 172 -24.16 -13.07 0.58
CA VAL A 172 -25.53 -13.13 0.05
C VAL A 172 -25.51 -13.95 -1.23
N ARG A 173 -26.37 -14.97 -1.31
CA ARG A 173 -26.53 -15.83 -2.48
C ARG A 173 -27.95 -15.71 -3.01
N ILE A 174 -28.08 -15.14 -4.20
CA ILE A 174 -29.35 -14.96 -4.88
C ILE A 174 -29.68 -16.23 -5.65
N MET A 175 -30.82 -16.86 -5.36
CA MET A 175 -31.26 -18.09 -6.05
C MET A 175 -32.35 -17.80 -7.07
N SER A 176 -33.33 -16.99 -6.68
CA SER A 176 -34.41 -16.52 -7.54
C SER A 176 -34.99 -15.23 -6.99
N SER A 177 -35.90 -14.58 -7.73
CA SER A 177 -36.62 -13.39 -7.24
C SER A 177 -37.53 -13.65 -6.03
N LYS A 178 -37.68 -14.92 -5.61
CA LYS A 178 -38.53 -15.37 -4.50
C LYS A 178 -37.73 -16.06 -3.37
N LEU A 179 -36.41 -16.18 -3.54
CA LEU A 179 -35.57 -16.90 -2.57
C LEU A 179 -34.13 -16.40 -2.60
N ILE A 180 -33.63 -15.98 -1.44
CA ILE A 180 -32.22 -15.67 -1.22
C ILE A 180 -31.72 -16.33 0.06
N PHE A 181 -30.44 -16.70 0.05
CA PHE A 181 -29.72 -17.16 1.23
C PHE A 181 -28.78 -16.06 1.71
N ILE A 182 -28.82 -15.77 3.00
CA ILE A 182 -27.94 -14.78 3.64
C ILE A 182 -27.14 -15.48 4.71
N VAL A 183 -25.81 -15.48 4.58
CA VAL A 183 -24.93 -15.94 5.65
C VAL A 183 -24.73 -14.78 6.62
N PHE A 184 -25.13 -14.98 7.86
CA PHE A 184 -24.89 -14.05 8.96
C PHE A 184 -23.66 -14.47 9.74
N ARG A 185 -22.95 -13.50 10.29
CA ARG A 185 -21.77 -13.76 11.12
C ARG A 185 -21.76 -12.93 12.39
N GLN A 186 -21.46 -13.61 13.49
CA GLN A 186 -21.08 -13.03 14.77
C GLN A 186 -19.70 -13.55 15.14
N GLN A 187 -18.68 -12.69 15.09
CA GLN A 187 -17.29 -13.06 15.39
C GLN A 187 -16.83 -14.26 14.53
N VAL A 188 -16.50 -15.39 15.15
CA VAL A 188 -16.03 -16.64 14.53
C VAL A 188 -17.17 -17.59 14.13
N THR A 189 -18.42 -17.26 14.46
CA THR A 189 -19.58 -18.14 14.25
C THR A 189 -20.44 -17.59 13.10
N THR A 190 -20.86 -18.47 12.20
CA THR A 190 -21.73 -18.18 11.05
C THR A 190 -22.99 -19.04 11.05
N LEU A 191 -24.09 -18.44 10.60
CA LEU A 191 -25.41 -19.06 10.50
C LEU A 191 -26.03 -18.70 9.15
N GLN A 192 -26.60 -19.69 8.46
CA GLN A 192 -27.37 -19.44 7.24
C GLN A 192 -28.78 -18.99 7.58
N GLY A 193 -29.23 -17.91 6.96
CA GLY A 193 -30.61 -17.48 6.91
C GLY A 193 -31.22 -17.73 5.52
N VAL A 194 -32.48 -18.11 5.52
CA VAL A 194 -33.33 -18.35 4.36
C VAL A 194 -34.39 -17.27 4.33
N LEU A 195 -34.42 -16.47 3.26
CA LEU A 195 -35.48 -15.49 3.02
C LEU A 195 -36.26 -15.92 1.79
N ALA A 196 -37.44 -16.49 2.01
CA ALA A 196 -38.35 -16.99 0.99
C ALA A 196 -39.66 -16.20 1.02
N GLU A 197 -40.27 -16.02 -0.15
CA GLU A 197 -41.60 -15.39 -0.26
C GLU A 197 -42.63 -16.16 0.58
N LYS A 198 -43.40 -15.43 1.38
CA LYS A 198 -44.49 -15.95 2.21
C LYS A 198 -45.68 -15.01 2.13
N PRO A 199 -46.84 -15.48 1.63
CA PRO A 199 -48.04 -14.67 1.54
C PRO A 199 -48.35 -13.98 2.88
N GLY A 200 -48.56 -12.65 2.85
CA GLY A 200 -48.88 -11.84 4.03
C GLY A 200 -47.73 -11.59 5.02
N MET A 201 -46.52 -12.12 4.79
CA MET A 201 -45.39 -11.96 5.72
C MET A 201 -44.10 -11.46 5.05
N VAL A 202 -43.65 -12.12 3.98
CA VAL A 202 -42.41 -11.78 3.26
C VAL A 202 -42.75 -11.52 1.80
N SER A 203 -42.67 -10.25 1.38
CA SER A 203 -42.92 -9.83 0.00
C SER A 203 -41.73 -10.11 -0.90
N THR A 204 -41.97 -10.15 -2.22
CA THR A 204 -40.89 -10.13 -3.21
C THR A 204 -40.09 -8.83 -3.19
N LEU A 205 -40.67 -7.72 -2.73
CA LEU A 205 -40.00 -6.43 -2.55
C LEU A 205 -38.98 -6.46 -1.40
N MET A 206 -39.31 -7.11 -0.28
CA MET A 206 -38.35 -7.37 0.81
C MET A 206 -37.13 -8.15 0.31
N ILE A 207 -37.35 -9.17 -0.53
CA ILE A 207 -36.28 -9.99 -1.10
C ILE A 207 -35.40 -9.15 -2.04
N GLN A 208 -36.01 -8.42 -2.97
CA GLN A 208 -35.28 -7.52 -3.88
C GLN A 208 -34.50 -6.45 -3.12
N TRP A 209 -35.06 -5.89 -2.04
CA TRP A 209 -34.33 -4.96 -1.17
C TRP A 209 -33.13 -5.65 -0.51
N ALA A 210 -33.31 -6.86 0.02
CA ALA A 210 -32.27 -7.62 0.70
C ALA A 210 -31.12 -8.04 -0.24
N GLU A 211 -31.38 -8.29 -1.53
CA GLU A 211 -30.35 -8.54 -2.57
C GLU A 211 -29.32 -7.42 -2.67
N HIS A 212 -29.72 -6.18 -2.37
CA HIS A 212 -28.87 -4.99 -2.45
C HIS A 212 -28.16 -4.65 -1.15
N ILE A 213 -28.37 -5.43 -0.07
CA ILE A 213 -27.63 -5.26 1.17
C ILE A 213 -26.17 -5.64 0.92
N ARG A 214 -25.30 -4.66 1.10
CA ARG A 214 -23.87 -4.84 0.89
C ARG A 214 -23.26 -5.68 2.01
N VAL A 215 -22.47 -6.69 1.62
CA VAL A 215 -21.65 -7.49 2.54
C VAL A 215 -20.86 -6.59 3.49
N GLY A 216 -20.84 -6.96 4.77
CA GLY A 216 -20.24 -6.21 5.86
C GLY A 216 -21.20 -5.29 6.64
N SER A 217 -22.40 -5.03 6.12
CA SER A 217 -23.46 -4.32 6.85
C SER A 217 -23.88 -5.04 8.13
N ILE A 218 -24.29 -4.26 9.14
CA ILE A 218 -24.79 -4.80 10.42
C ILE A 218 -26.31 -4.77 10.37
N VAL A 219 -26.93 -5.90 10.67
CA VAL A 219 -28.38 -6.10 10.60
C VAL A 219 -28.93 -6.60 11.94
N LYS A 220 -30.18 -6.26 12.22
CA LYS A 220 -31.05 -6.92 13.21
C LYS A 220 -31.94 -7.90 12.45
N VAL A 221 -31.97 -9.15 12.88
CA VAL A 221 -32.72 -10.20 12.22
C VAL A 221 -33.59 -10.89 13.25
N LYS A 222 -34.85 -11.15 12.89
CA LYS A 222 -35.77 -11.98 13.66
C LYS A 222 -36.31 -13.09 12.75
N GLY A 223 -36.35 -14.31 13.28
CA GLY A 223 -36.78 -15.47 12.52
C GLY A 223 -36.95 -16.70 13.39
N VAL A 224 -37.36 -17.80 12.76
CA VAL A 224 -37.55 -19.10 13.42
C VAL A 224 -36.38 -20.00 13.08
N LEU A 225 -35.78 -20.63 14.09
CA LEU A 225 -34.75 -21.63 13.84
C LEU A 225 -35.39 -22.93 13.32
N ALA A 226 -34.87 -23.45 12.23
CA ALA A 226 -35.32 -24.69 11.61
C ALA A 226 -34.14 -25.63 11.40
N ARG A 227 -34.42 -26.94 11.42
CA ARG A 227 -33.42 -27.94 11.05
C ARG A 227 -33.12 -27.80 9.55
N SER A 228 -31.84 -27.69 9.20
CA SER A 228 -31.45 -27.64 7.80
C SER A 228 -31.69 -28.98 7.14
N LYS A 229 -32.22 -28.96 5.90
CA LYS A 229 -32.46 -30.19 5.11
C LYS A 229 -31.17 -30.87 4.68
N VAL A 230 -30.12 -30.07 4.47
CA VAL A 230 -28.78 -30.53 4.07
C VAL A 230 -27.78 -29.72 4.90
N PRO A 231 -26.80 -30.36 5.58
CA PRO A 231 -25.82 -29.64 6.38
C PRO A 231 -25.14 -28.51 5.60
N VAL A 232 -25.19 -27.29 6.16
CA VAL A 232 -24.64 -26.10 5.50
C VAL A 232 -23.14 -26.03 5.74
N ALA A 233 -22.35 -26.75 4.94
CA ALA A 233 -20.89 -26.83 5.08
C ALA A 233 -20.17 -25.47 5.06
N GLY A 234 -20.78 -24.44 4.44
CA GLY A 234 -20.22 -23.08 4.38
C GLY A 234 -20.43 -22.21 5.63
N CYS A 235 -21.16 -22.70 6.63
CA CYS A 235 -21.36 -22.03 7.92
C CYS A 235 -20.74 -22.85 9.06
N THR A 236 -20.49 -22.28 10.23
CA THR A 236 -20.04 -23.05 11.40
C THR A 236 -21.19 -23.81 12.05
N ILE A 237 -22.41 -23.28 11.98
CA ILE A 237 -23.63 -23.98 12.39
C ILE A 237 -24.19 -24.67 11.15
N HIS A 238 -23.99 -25.99 11.08
CA HIS A 238 -24.30 -26.78 9.90
C HIS A 238 -25.75 -27.28 9.88
N ASP A 239 -26.29 -27.67 11.03
CA ASP A 239 -27.54 -28.43 11.13
C ASP A 239 -28.78 -27.55 11.34
N VAL A 240 -28.59 -26.26 11.55
CA VAL A 240 -29.65 -25.29 11.84
C VAL A 240 -29.55 -24.12 10.86
N GLU A 241 -30.70 -23.71 10.33
CA GLU A 241 -30.86 -22.51 9.52
C GLU A 241 -31.94 -21.60 10.10
N LEU A 242 -31.88 -20.31 9.79
CA LEU A 242 -32.86 -19.34 10.22
C LEU A 242 -33.86 -19.07 9.10
N ASP A 243 -35.13 -19.34 9.36
CA ASP A 243 -36.23 -18.88 8.52
C ASP A 243 -36.56 -17.40 8.85
N ILE A 244 -36.12 -16.48 7.99
CA ILE A 244 -36.15 -15.04 8.26
C ILE A 244 -37.59 -14.51 8.19
N GLN A 245 -37.99 -13.76 9.22
CA GLN A 245 -39.30 -13.10 9.30
C GLN A 245 -39.19 -11.57 9.27
N GLU A 246 -38.14 -11.01 9.88
CA GLU A 246 -37.85 -9.57 9.88
C GLU A 246 -36.35 -9.36 9.67
N LEU A 247 -35.98 -8.36 8.86
CA LEU A 247 -34.60 -8.03 8.53
C LEU A 247 -34.42 -6.52 8.40
N HIS A 248 -33.76 -5.90 9.38
CA HIS A 248 -33.48 -4.47 9.36
C HIS A 248 -31.99 -4.16 9.36
N VAL A 249 -31.56 -3.17 8.59
CA VAL A 249 -30.17 -2.70 8.59
C VAL A 249 -29.99 -1.69 9.73
N ILE A 250 -29.08 -1.99 10.65
CA ILE A 250 -28.65 -1.05 11.71
C ILE A 250 -27.57 -0.13 11.17
N VAL A 251 -26.61 -0.69 10.41
CA VAL A 251 -25.50 0.06 9.81
C VAL A 251 -25.33 -0.35 8.37
N ARG A 252 -25.67 0.57 7.46
CA ARG A 252 -25.51 0.40 6.01
C ARG A 252 -24.07 0.70 5.61
N ARG A 253 -23.48 -0.16 4.77
CA ARG A 253 -22.13 0.06 4.23
C ARG A 253 -22.20 0.86 2.93
N GLU A 254 -21.73 2.10 2.95
CA GLU A 254 -21.76 2.99 1.78
C GLU A 254 -20.52 2.92 0.88
N TYR A 255 -19.38 2.51 1.44
CA TYR A 255 -18.11 2.51 0.73
C TYR A 255 -17.67 1.10 0.30
N PRO A 256 -17.04 0.95 -0.89
CA PRO A 256 -16.40 -0.30 -1.28
C PRO A 256 -15.29 -0.67 -0.29
N ILE A 257 -15.03 -1.97 -0.16
CA ILE A 257 -13.96 -2.51 0.68
C ILE A 257 -12.93 -3.18 -0.24
N PRO A 258 -11.66 -3.23 0.16
CA PRO A 258 -10.59 -3.80 -0.68
C PRO A 258 -10.77 -5.30 -0.94
N PHE A 259 -11.37 -6.02 0.01
CA PHE A 259 -11.76 -7.43 -0.10
C PHE A 259 -12.93 -7.70 0.85
N SER A 260 -13.75 -8.73 0.61
CA SER A 260 -14.74 -9.18 1.59
C SER A 260 -14.12 -10.16 2.59
N VAL A 261 -14.67 -10.23 3.80
CA VAL A 261 -14.17 -11.18 4.81
C VAL A 261 -14.39 -12.62 4.36
N TYR A 262 -15.53 -12.91 3.72
CA TYR A 262 -15.81 -14.21 3.11
C TYR A 262 -14.72 -14.62 2.11
N GLU A 263 -14.28 -13.73 1.22
CA GLU A 263 -13.18 -14.01 0.28
C GLU A 263 -11.83 -14.25 0.97
N ALA A 264 -11.56 -13.58 2.10
CA ALA A 264 -10.32 -13.73 2.84
C ALA A 264 -10.23 -15.06 3.64
N GLU A 265 -11.38 -15.65 3.98
CA GLU A 265 -11.49 -16.90 4.73
C GLU A 265 -11.49 -18.16 3.83
N LEU A 266 -11.62 -18.00 2.50
CA LEU A 266 -11.66 -19.15 1.59
C LEU A 266 -10.33 -19.95 1.60
N PRO A 267 -10.38 -21.29 1.81
CA PRO A 267 -9.17 -22.10 1.92
C PRO A 267 -8.36 -22.18 0.63
N ALA A 268 -7.05 -22.33 0.81
CA ALA A 268 -6.08 -22.51 -0.27
C ALA A 268 -6.26 -23.78 -1.12
N LYS A 269 -6.98 -24.80 -0.66
CA LYS A 269 -7.04 -26.11 -1.35
C LYS A 269 -8.23 -26.26 -2.32
N GLY A 270 -9.21 -25.36 -2.32
CA GLY A 270 -10.31 -25.34 -3.32
C GLY A 270 -9.93 -24.74 -4.69
N ARG A 271 -8.62 -24.62 -4.97
CA ARG A 271 -8.04 -23.75 -6.01
C ARG A 271 -8.06 -24.31 -7.44
N ASN A 272 -8.53 -25.54 -7.65
CA ASN A 272 -8.54 -26.20 -8.97
C ASN A 272 -9.92 -26.33 -9.62
N ASN A 273 -10.96 -25.64 -9.13
CA ASN A 273 -12.23 -25.59 -9.85
C ASN A 273 -12.18 -24.54 -10.96
N SER A 274 -12.02 -25.03 -12.19
CA SER A 274 -12.43 -24.57 -13.55
C SER A 274 -12.78 -23.12 -13.90
N ASP A 275 -12.93 -22.17 -12.97
CA ASP A 275 -13.51 -20.83 -13.23
C ASP A 275 -12.49 -19.67 -13.23
N GLY A 276 -11.17 -19.98 -13.23
CA GLY A 276 -10.10 -19.02 -13.51
C GLY A 276 -9.90 -17.86 -12.51
N ARG A 277 -10.72 -17.74 -11.46
CA ARG A 277 -10.62 -16.69 -10.43
C ARG A 277 -9.73 -17.13 -9.27
N ARG A 278 -8.45 -16.70 -9.29
CA ARG A 278 -7.53 -16.83 -8.15
C ARG A 278 -7.91 -15.82 -7.04
N ASN A 279 -8.86 -16.18 -6.19
CA ASN A 279 -9.26 -15.38 -5.02
C ASN A 279 -8.32 -15.65 -3.82
N HIS A 280 -7.11 -15.10 -3.85
CA HIS A 280 -6.28 -15.00 -2.64
C HIS A 280 -5.92 -13.54 -2.39
N VAL A 281 -6.37 -13.04 -1.23
CA VAL A 281 -5.98 -11.73 -0.70
C VAL A 281 -4.59 -11.89 -0.10
N LEU A 282 -3.65 -11.07 -0.56
CA LEU A 282 -2.26 -11.13 -0.09
C LEU A 282 -2.17 -10.65 1.36
N ASP A 283 -1.30 -11.24 2.16
CA ASP A 283 -1.12 -10.86 3.58
C ASP A 283 -0.78 -9.38 3.75
N ARG A 284 0.00 -8.80 2.83
CA ARG A 284 0.25 -7.36 2.83
C ARG A 284 -1.03 -6.56 2.72
N THR A 285 -1.90 -6.86 1.75
CA THR A 285 -3.20 -6.18 1.61
C THR A 285 -4.10 -6.38 2.85
N ARG A 286 -4.01 -7.53 3.51
CA ARG A 286 -4.73 -7.81 4.76
C ARG A 286 -4.21 -6.95 5.91
N LEU A 287 -2.90 -6.92 6.11
CA LEU A 287 -2.22 -6.16 7.17
C LEU A 287 -2.41 -4.65 7.01
N SER A 288 -2.38 -4.12 5.78
CA SER A 288 -2.61 -2.69 5.53
C SER A 288 -4.08 -2.29 5.68
N ASN A 289 -5.00 -3.26 5.63
CA ASN A 289 -6.42 -3.09 5.92
C ASN A 289 -6.82 -3.84 7.19
N ARG A 290 -5.98 -3.73 8.24
CA ARG A 290 -6.03 -4.57 9.43
C ARG A 290 -7.40 -4.63 10.11
N ILE A 291 -8.16 -3.54 10.16
CA ILE A 291 -9.52 -3.53 10.74
C ILE A 291 -10.46 -4.52 10.04
N LEU A 292 -10.31 -4.70 8.73
CA LEU A 292 -11.11 -5.63 7.95
C LEU A 292 -10.58 -7.07 8.09
N ASP A 293 -9.26 -7.23 8.13
CA ASP A 293 -8.64 -8.54 8.35
C ASP A 293 -8.90 -9.12 9.75
N LEU A 294 -8.83 -8.29 10.79
CA LEU A 294 -9.17 -8.65 12.18
C LEU A 294 -10.62 -9.11 12.34
N ARG A 295 -11.46 -8.92 11.33
CA ARG A 295 -12.81 -9.48 11.33
C ARG A 295 -12.80 -10.96 10.97
N THR A 296 -11.81 -11.48 10.24
CA THR A 296 -11.74 -12.90 9.84
C THR A 296 -11.76 -13.82 11.05
N ASP A 297 -12.32 -15.01 10.91
CA ASP A 297 -12.34 -16.03 11.97
C ASP A 297 -10.91 -16.37 12.48
N THR A 298 -9.96 -16.44 11.56
CA THR A 298 -8.55 -16.76 11.84
C THR A 298 -7.89 -15.64 12.66
N SER A 299 -7.98 -14.38 12.21
CA SER A 299 -7.40 -13.26 12.97
C SER A 299 -8.11 -13.05 14.32
N GLN A 300 -9.44 -13.26 14.40
CA GLN A 300 -10.16 -13.28 15.69
C GLN A 300 -9.63 -14.35 16.63
N SER A 301 -9.35 -15.54 16.12
CA SER A 301 -8.85 -16.68 16.91
C SER A 301 -7.43 -16.45 17.42
N ILE A 302 -6.55 -15.91 16.58
CA ILE A 302 -5.17 -15.55 16.97
C ILE A 302 -5.18 -14.54 18.13
N ILE A 303 -5.98 -13.47 18.04
CA ILE A 303 -6.03 -12.43 19.10
C ILE A 303 -6.71 -12.94 20.38
N ARG A 304 -7.65 -13.89 20.28
CA ARG A 304 -8.21 -14.57 21.46
C ARG A 304 -7.16 -15.42 22.17
N ILE A 305 -6.36 -16.17 21.41
CA ILE A 305 -5.24 -16.94 21.94
C ILE A 305 -4.20 -15.99 22.55
N GLN A 306 -3.92 -14.84 21.92
CA GLN A 306 -3.05 -13.81 22.51
C GLN A 306 -3.53 -13.36 23.90
N SER A 307 -4.82 -13.00 24.01
CA SER A 307 -5.41 -12.62 25.29
C SER A 307 -5.37 -13.77 26.31
N ALA A 308 -5.53 -15.01 25.85
CA ALA A 308 -5.46 -16.19 26.69
C ALA A 308 -4.06 -16.40 27.28
N VAL A 309 -3.01 -16.23 26.45
CA VAL A 309 -1.61 -16.33 26.88
C VAL A 309 -1.32 -15.33 27.99
N SER A 310 -1.70 -14.06 27.84
CA SER A 310 -1.50 -13.06 28.89
C SER A 310 -2.25 -13.41 30.18
N ASN A 311 -3.47 -13.95 30.10
CA ASN A 311 -4.24 -14.35 31.28
C ASN A 311 -3.65 -15.60 31.96
N LEU A 312 -3.16 -16.56 31.18
CA LEU A 312 -2.48 -17.77 31.66
C LEU A 312 -1.17 -17.42 32.37
N PHE A 313 -0.39 -16.52 31.77
CA PHE A 313 0.84 -16.00 32.36
C PHE A 313 0.58 -15.36 33.73
N ARG A 314 -0.35 -14.41 33.81
CA ARG A 314 -0.73 -13.78 35.10
C ARG A 314 -1.21 -14.80 36.12
N ALA A 315 -2.22 -15.60 35.77
CA ALA A 315 -2.83 -16.54 36.70
C ALA A 315 -1.84 -17.59 37.24
N THR A 316 -0.85 -18.00 36.43
CA THR A 316 0.16 -18.97 36.87
C THR A 316 1.16 -18.34 37.84
N LEU A 317 1.60 -17.10 37.56
CA LEU A 317 2.53 -16.37 38.42
C LEU A 317 1.87 -15.87 39.71
N ASP A 318 0.62 -15.39 39.65
CA ASP A 318 -0.18 -15.03 40.82
C ASP A 318 -0.31 -16.22 41.78
N ALA A 319 -0.55 -17.42 41.25
CA ALA A 319 -0.64 -18.64 42.04
C ALA A 319 0.69 -19.03 42.71
N GLN A 320 1.82 -18.52 42.21
CA GLN A 320 3.16 -18.70 42.75
C GLN A 320 3.64 -17.49 43.59
N GLY A 321 2.74 -16.55 43.91
CA GLY A 321 3.03 -15.41 44.79
C GLY A 321 3.80 -14.27 44.13
N PHE A 322 3.85 -14.20 42.79
CA PHE A 322 4.42 -13.05 42.11
C PHE A 322 3.51 -11.82 42.19
N ILE A 323 4.13 -10.64 42.06
CA ILE A 323 3.46 -9.34 42.08
C ILE A 323 3.57 -8.69 40.70
N GLU A 324 2.44 -8.28 40.12
CA GLU A 324 2.44 -7.46 38.90
C GLU A 324 2.99 -6.06 39.19
N ILE A 325 3.98 -5.63 38.42
CA ILE A 325 4.55 -4.28 38.49
C ILE A 325 4.30 -3.52 37.19
N HIS A 326 4.32 -2.19 37.27
CA HIS A 326 4.17 -1.29 36.13
C HIS A 326 5.30 -0.28 36.10
N THR A 327 6.19 -0.41 35.12
CA THR A 327 7.44 0.36 35.07
C THR A 327 7.37 1.48 34.03
N PRO A 328 8.04 2.62 34.26
CA PRO A 328 8.04 3.72 33.30
C PRO A 328 8.71 3.29 31.99
N LYS A 329 8.10 3.66 30.86
CA LYS A 329 8.65 3.41 29.52
C LYS A 329 9.44 4.58 28.95
N LEU A 330 9.45 5.71 29.66
CA LEU A 330 10.31 6.86 29.37
C LEU A 330 11.48 6.84 30.35
N GLN A 331 12.69 6.88 29.81
CA GLN A 331 13.95 6.87 30.55
C GLN A 331 14.76 8.13 30.24
N SER A 332 15.58 8.56 31.20
CA SER A 332 16.45 9.73 31.07
C SER A 332 17.68 9.50 30.19
N SER A 333 18.15 8.25 30.10
CA SER A 333 19.34 7.85 29.34
C SER A 333 19.08 6.60 28.50
N ALA A 334 19.98 6.32 27.56
CA ALA A 334 20.00 5.08 26.79
C ALA A 334 20.66 3.98 27.65
N THR A 335 19.90 2.98 28.07
CA THR A 335 20.20 2.18 29.27
C THR A 335 20.78 0.79 29.05
N GLU A 336 20.84 0.25 27.82
CA GLU A 336 21.05 -1.20 27.65
C GLU A 336 22.13 -1.63 26.63
N SER A 337 23.03 -0.74 26.20
CA SER A 337 24.12 -0.95 25.20
C SER A 337 23.79 -0.45 23.78
N GLY A 338 24.79 -0.45 22.87
CA GLY A 338 24.86 0.26 21.58
C GLY A 338 23.80 -0.05 20.51
N ALA A 339 22.63 -0.55 20.87
CA ALA A 339 21.45 -0.58 20.03
C ALA A 339 20.79 0.81 19.95
N SER A 340 20.22 1.15 18.80
CA SER A 340 19.46 2.39 18.64
C SER A 340 18.26 2.41 19.60
N VAL A 341 18.10 3.50 20.35
CA VAL A 341 16.94 3.80 21.19
C VAL A 341 16.04 4.82 20.50
N PHE A 342 14.73 4.81 20.78
CA PHE A 342 13.85 5.86 20.29
C PHE A 342 13.96 7.09 21.18
N GLU A 343 14.43 8.20 20.63
CA GLU A 343 14.44 9.50 21.28
C GLU A 343 13.04 10.15 21.18
N VAL A 344 12.58 10.72 22.29
CA VAL A 344 11.33 11.46 22.42
C VAL A 344 11.64 12.81 23.06
N LYS A 345 11.07 13.88 22.50
CA LYS A 345 11.15 15.20 23.15
C LYS A 345 10.24 15.23 24.37
N TYR A 346 10.85 15.37 25.55
CA TYR A 346 10.16 15.44 26.84
C TYR A 346 10.26 16.86 27.40
N PHE A 347 9.31 17.71 26.97
CA PHE A 347 9.36 19.16 27.21
C PHE A 347 10.62 19.79 26.62
N THR A 348 11.49 20.39 27.46
CA THR A 348 12.74 21.05 27.06
C THR A 348 13.95 20.12 27.13
N ARG A 349 13.75 18.83 27.45
CA ARG A 349 14.80 17.82 27.57
C ARG A 349 14.47 16.60 26.71
N ASP A 350 15.46 15.77 26.49
CA ASP A 350 15.30 14.52 25.77
C ASP A 350 14.96 13.39 26.75
N ALA A 351 14.19 12.42 26.27
CA ALA A 351 13.91 11.17 26.94
C ALA A 351 13.97 10.04 25.91
N PHE A 352 14.11 8.81 26.38
CA PHE A 352 14.24 7.63 25.54
C PHE A 352 13.16 6.61 25.89
N LEU A 353 12.71 5.84 24.90
CA LEU A 353 11.83 4.70 25.18
C LEU A 353 12.63 3.50 25.66
N ALA A 354 12.14 2.87 26.74
CA ALA A 354 12.77 1.71 27.35
C ALA A 354 12.81 0.51 26.39
N GLN A 355 14.00 -0.06 26.18
CA GLN A 355 14.17 -1.23 25.32
C GLN A 355 13.66 -2.52 25.91
N SER A 356 13.55 -2.56 27.24
CA SER A 356 12.94 -3.61 28.04
C SER A 356 12.71 -3.04 29.46
N PRO A 357 11.90 -3.69 30.32
CA PRO A 357 11.79 -3.31 31.72
C PRO A 357 12.94 -3.85 32.59
N GLN A 358 14.05 -4.32 32.01
CA GLN A 358 15.11 -5.06 32.69
C GLN A 358 15.74 -4.34 33.89
N LEU A 359 16.05 -3.04 33.76
CA LEU A 359 16.58 -2.30 34.90
C LEU A 359 15.55 -2.16 36.02
N ALA A 360 14.30 -1.87 35.65
CA ALA A 360 13.23 -1.61 36.61
C ALA A 360 12.80 -2.87 37.39
N LYS A 361 12.77 -4.03 36.73
CA LYS A 361 12.46 -5.30 37.44
C LYS A 361 13.57 -5.72 38.41
N GLN A 362 14.84 -5.45 38.09
CA GLN A 362 15.95 -5.67 39.03
C GLN A 362 15.92 -4.68 40.21
N MET A 363 15.61 -3.39 39.97
CA MET A 363 15.41 -2.43 41.05
C MET A 363 14.24 -2.81 41.97
N ALA A 364 13.17 -3.42 41.43
CA ALA A 364 12.08 -3.94 42.25
C ALA A 364 12.56 -5.07 43.17
N ILE A 365 13.40 -5.98 42.67
CA ILE A 365 14.02 -7.04 43.48
C ILE A 365 14.93 -6.45 44.58
N ALA A 366 15.74 -5.44 44.23
CA ALA A 366 16.54 -4.69 45.21
C ALA A 366 15.70 -3.89 46.22
N SER A 367 14.40 -3.73 45.97
CA SER A 367 13.42 -3.08 46.84
C SER A 367 12.53 -4.08 47.58
N ASP A 368 13.05 -5.29 47.83
CA ASP A 368 12.39 -6.39 48.55
C ASP A 368 11.15 -7.01 47.87
N PHE A 369 10.88 -6.69 46.60
CA PHE A 369 9.86 -7.41 45.83
C PHE A 369 10.43 -8.71 45.28
N GLU A 370 10.51 -9.75 46.12
CA GLU A 370 11.16 -11.05 45.82
C GLU A 370 10.75 -11.69 44.49
N ARG A 371 9.50 -11.50 44.03
CA ARG A 371 8.95 -12.12 42.83
C ARG A 371 8.07 -11.12 42.08
N VAL A 372 8.51 -10.69 40.91
CA VAL A 372 7.79 -9.68 40.11
C VAL A 372 7.58 -10.12 38.67
N TYR A 373 6.49 -9.66 38.07
CA TYR A 373 6.27 -9.77 36.64
C TYR A 373 5.71 -8.48 36.04
N GLU A 374 5.91 -8.28 34.74
CA GLU A 374 5.30 -7.18 34.01
C GLU A 374 4.77 -7.66 32.64
N ILE A 375 3.59 -7.18 32.25
CA ILE A 375 3.10 -7.26 30.88
C ILE A 375 3.04 -5.85 30.31
N GLY A 376 3.98 -5.52 29.42
CA GLY A 376 4.19 -4.13 29.00
C GLY A 376 4.71 -3.98 27.58
N ALA A 377 4.68 -2.75 27.08
CA ALA A 377 5.27 -2.41 25.79
C ALA A 377 6.80 -2.41 25.86
N VAL A 378 7.41 -2.95 24.81
CA VAL A 378 8.85 -3.08 24.63
C VAL A 378 9.25 -2.50 23.27
N PHE A 379 10.30 -1.68 23.24
CA PHE A 379 10.68 -0.90 22.05
C PHE A 379 12.07 -1.29 21.53
N ARG A 380 12.18 -1.61 20.24
CA ARG A 380 13.46 -1.89 19.58
C ARG A 380 13.61 -0.93 18.42
N ALA A 381 14.56 0.01 18.48
CA ALA A 381 14.72 1.03 17.44
C ALA A 381 15.65 0.60 16.29
N GLU A 382 15.93 -0.70 16.17
CA GLU A 382 16.68 -1.26 15.05
C GLU A 382 15.87 -1.18 13.76
N ASN A 383 16.50 -0.76 12.66
CA ASN A 383 15.86 -0.70 11.34
C ASN A 383 15.79 -2.09 10.67
N SER A 384 15.17 -3.05 11.37
CA SER A 384 15.07 -4.44 10.95
C SER A 384 13.66 -4.76 10.45
N ASN A 385 13.48 -4.75 9.13
CA ASN A 385 12.18 -5.04 8.51
C ASN A 385 12.07 -6.49 8.02
N THR A 386 12.14 -7.45 8.94
CA THR A 386 12.03 -8.89 8.64
C THR A 386 10.63 -9.42 8.99
N HIS A 387 10.40 -10.73 8.79
CA HIS A 387 9.15 -11.40 9.20
C HIS A 387 9.15 -11.81 10.69
N ARG A 388 10.25 -11.60 11.42
CA ARG A 388 10.47 -12.00 12.82
C ARG A 388 10.53 -10.82 13.79
N HIS A 389 10.74 -9.59 13.30
CA HIS A 389 10.98 -8.40 14.11
C HIS A 389 9.84 -7.38 14.03
N LEU A 390 9.60 -6.71 15.16
CA LEU A 390 8.74 -5.54 15.34
C LEU A 390 9.54 -4.47 16.07
N THR A 391 9.20 -3.20 15.87
CA THR A 391 9.83 -2.08 16.59
C THR A 391 9.15 -1.78 17.92
N GLU A 392 7.90 -2.20 18.07
CA GLU A 392 7.11 -2.16 19.30
C GLU A 392 6.36 -3.49 19.41
N TYR A 393 6.49 -4.16 20.54
CA TYR A 393 5.84 -5.44 20.84
C TYR A 393 5.49 -5.53 22.33
N THR A 394 4.76 -6.58 22.72
CA THR A 394 4.40 -6.80 24.13
C THR A 394 5.35 -7.80 24.77
N GLY A 395 6.07 -7.36 25.80
CA GLY A 395 6.89 -8.22 26.66
C GLY A 395 6.08 -8.84 27.79
N LEU A 396 6.37 -10.10 28.11
CA LEU A 396 6.00 -10.75 29.37
C LEU A 396 7.32 -10.96 30.12
N ASP A 397 7.56 -10.16 31.15
CA ASP A 397 8.81 -10.13 31.89
C ASP A 397 8.62 -10.72 33.28
N ILE A 398 9.62 -11.47 33.74
CA ILE A 398 9.68 -12.10 35.06
C ILE A 398 11.05 -11.79 35.67
N GLU A 399 11.10 -11.46 36.95
CA GLU A 399 12.32 -11.46 37.76
C GLU A 399 12.00 -12.01 39.15
N MET A 400 12.90 -12.80 39.73
CA MET A 400 12.76 -13.33 41.08
C MET A 400 14.10 -13.46 41.79
N ALA A 401 14.08 -13.28 43.10
CA ALA A 401 15.17 -13.67 43.99
C ALA A 401 15.36 -15.19 43.92
N ILE A 402 16.61 -15.64 44.03
CA ILE A 402 17.02 -17.05 44.00
C ILE A 402 17.78 -17.36 45.29
N GLU A 403 17.64 -18.59 45.77
CA GLU A 403 18.26 -19.01 47.03
C GLU A 403 19.64 -19.63 46.82
N GLU A 404 19.74 -20.56 45.86
CA GLU A 404 20.92 -21.40 45.64
C GLU A 404 21.41 -21.34 44.19
N HIS A 405 20.51 -21.43 43.21
CA HIS A 405 20.89 -21.58 41.81
C HIS A 405 19.88 -20.93 40.86
N TYR A 406 20.36 -20.33 39.76
CA TYR A 406 19.48 -19.69 38.77
C TYR A 406 18.54 -20.65 38.04
N HIS A 407 18.75 -21.97 38.19
CA HIS A 407 17.82 -22.97 37.71
C HIS A 407 16.45 -22.89 38.40
N GLU A 408 16.36 -22.34 39.62
CA GLU A 408 15.07 -22.08 40.28
C GLU A 408 14.18 -21.15 39.43
N ALA A 409 14.76 -20.10 38.84
CA ALA A 409 14.05 -19.21 37.92
C ALA A 409 13.76 -19.90 36.58
N LEU A 410 14.70 -20.67 36.04
CA LEU A 410 14.55 -21.44 34.80
C LEU A 410 13.38 -22.44 34.91
N GLU A 411 13.30 -23.21 36.00
CA GLU A 411 12.23 -24.17 36.30
C GLU A 411 10.88 -23.46 36.45
N THR A 412 10.87 -22.29 37.10
CA THR A 412 9.67 -21.46 37.23
C THR A 412 9.16 -21.01 35.85
N ILE A 413 10.05 -20.52 34.99
CA ILE A 413 9.71 -20.08 33.63
C ILE A 413 9.24 -21.26 32.77
N ASP A 414 9.90 -22.41 32.88
CA ASP A 414 9.52 -23.64 32.19
C ASP A 414 8.10 -24.09 32.57
N SER A 415 7.79 -24.08 33.87
CA SER A 415 6.45 -24.39 34.38
C SER A 415 5.41 -23.42 33.83
N VAL A 416 5.70 -22.12 33.80
CA VAL A 416 4.78 -21.10 33.27
C VAL A 416 4.49 -21.33 31.78
N LEU A 417 5.52 -21.60 30.97
CA LEU A 417 5.36 -21.88 29.55
C LEU A 417 4.54 -23.15 29.30
N LYS A 418 4.78 -24.22 30.06
CA LYS A 418 3.99 -25.46 29.99
C LYS A 418 2.52 -25.23 30.33
N GLU A 419 2.21 -24.44 31.36
CA GLU A 419 0.82 -24.09 31.69
C GLU A 419 0.16 -23.24 30.60
N ILE A 420 0.91 -22.34 29.96
CA ILE A 420 0.44 -21.63 28.77
C ILE A 420 0.10 -22.61 27.64
N PHE A 421 0.99 -23.56 27.32
CA PHE A 421 0.76 -24.55 26.25
C PHE A 421 -0.46 -25.43 26.54
N LYS A 422 -0.58 -25.97 27.76
CA LYS A 422 -1.77 -26.71 28.22
C LYS A 422 -3.04 -25.87 28.07
N GLY A 423 -2.97 -24.60 28.45
CA GLY A 423 -4.08 -23.66 28.33
C GLY A 423 -4.52 -23.42 26.88
N ILE A 424 -3.58 -23.21 25.95
CA ILE A 424 -3.86 -23.01 24.52
C ILE A 424 -4.52 -24.24 23.92
N TYR A 425 -3.88 -25.42 24.06
CA TYR A 425 -4.35 -26.64 23.40
C TYR A 425 -5.52 -27.33 24.11
N GLY A 426 -5.73 -27.04 25.39
CA GLY A 426 -6.89 -27.51 26.17
C GLY A 426 -8.09 -26.58 26.07
N ARG A 427 -7.98 -25.35 26.59
CA ARG A 427 -9.12 -24.42 26.74
C ARG A 427 -9.49 -23.68 25.45
N TYR A 428 -8.52 -23.45 24.56
CA TYR A 428 -8.69 -22.68 23.31
C TYR A 428 -8.55 -23.54 22.06
N ARG A 429 -8.89 -24.84 22.18
CA ARG A 429 -8.77 -25.80 21.08
C ARG A 429 -9.55 -25.37 19.82
N ARG A 430 -10.76 -24.82 20.03
CA ARG A 430 -11.63 -24.32 18.96
C ARG A 430 -10.91 -23.26 18.12
N GLU A 431 -10.28 -22.28 18.76
CA GLU A 431 -9.52 -21.22 18.11
C GLU A 431 -8.31 -21.79 17.35
N VAL A 432 -7.56 -22.72 17.95
CA VAL A 432 -6.43 -23.40 17.29
C VAL A 432 -6.87 -24.10 16.01
N ASP A 433 -7.96 -24.86 16.07
CA ASP A 433 -8.48 -25.59 14.91
C ASP A 433 -8.98 -24.66 13.79
N ILE A 434 -9.52 -23.48 14.14
CA ILE A 434 -9.84 -22.44 13.14
C ILE A 434 -8.57 -21.94 12.47
N VAL A 435 -7.53 -21.61 13.24
CA VAL A 435 -6.24 -21.13 12.70
C VAL A 435 -5.63 -22.16 11.75
N LYS A 436 -5.69 -23.45 12.10
CA LYS A 436 -5.18 -24.56 11.27
C LYS A 436 -5.82 -24.65 9.88
N ARG A 437 -7.05 -24.15 9.69
CA ARG A 437 -7.70 -24.13 8.37
C ARG A 437 -6.97 -23.22 7.40
N GLN A 438 -6.44 -22.10 7.88
CA GLN A 438 -5.70 -21.12 7.09
C GLN A 438 -4.19 -21.38 7.12
N PHE A 439 -3.66 -21.78 8.28
CA PHE A 439 -2.25 -22.07 8.52
C PHE A 439 -2.09 -23.52 9.00
N PRO A 440 -2.10 -24.52 8.11
CA PRO A 440 -1.98 -25.93 8.52
C PRO A 440 -0.66 -26.20 9.28
N HIS A 441 -0.77 -26.70 10.51
CA HIS A 441 0.36 -27.08 11.36
C HIS A 441 -0.02 -28.20 12.33
N GLU A 442 0.98 -28.93 12.81
CA GLU A 442 0.85 -29.92 13.89
C GLU A 442 0.79 -29.22 15.25
N ASP A 443 0.18 -29.87 16.24
CA ASP A 443 0.23 -29.36 17.62
C ASP A 443 1.69 -29.30 18.11
N LEU A 444 1.96 -28.38 19.04
CA LEU A 444 3.27 -28.30 19.67
C LEU A 444 3.50 -29.54 20.53
N VAL A 445 4.68 -30.13 20.43
CA VAL A 445 5.09 -31.23 21.32
C VAL A 445 6.08 -30.70 22.37
N TRP A 446 5.78 -30.93 23.64
CA TRP A 446 6.68 -30.68 24.76
C TRP A 446 6.65 -31.89 25.71
N LEU A 447 7.72 -32.08 26.48
CA LEU A 447 7.87 -33.19 27.42
C LEU A 447 7.57 -32.74 28.86
N ASP A 448 7.25 -33.68 29.74
CA ASP A 448 7.08 -33.40 31.17
C ASP A 448 8.40 -32.94 31.79
N GLU A 449 9.51 -33.62 31.45
CA GLU A 449 10.88 -33.19 31.73
C GLU A 449 11.45 -32.47 30.49
N THR A 450 11.69 -31.17 30.61
CA THR A 450 12.21 -30.39 29.48
C THR A 450 13.69 -30.70 29.25
N PRO A 451 14.13 -31.01 28.01
CA PRO A 451 15.55 -31.14 27.73
C PRO A 451 16.27 -29.81 27.94
N ILE A 452 17.22 -29.80 28.88
CA ILE A 452 18.17 -28.71 29.12
C ILE A 452 19.50 -29.16 28.55
N ILE A 453 20.05 -28.37 27.62
CA ILE A 453 21.26 -28.71 26.87
C ILE A 453 22.21 -27.53 27.03
N SER A 454 23.49 -27.78 27.32
CA SER A 454 24.47 -26.69 27.36
C SER A 454 24.73 -26.14 25.95
N PHE A 455 25.12 -24.87 25.85
CA PHE A 455 25.47 -24.24 24.58
C PHE A 455 26.56 -25.02 23.86
N ALA A 456 27.58 -25.48 24.59
CA ALA A 456 28.66 -26.30 24.08
C ALA A 456 28.16 -27.63 23.49
N GLU A 457 27.20 -28.30 24.14
CA GLU A 457 26.56 -29.51 23.59
C GLU A 457 25.70 -29.21 22.35
N GLY A 458 25.00 -28.07 22.33
CA GLY A 458 24.26 -27.62 21.16
C GLY A 458 25.16 -27.41 19.94
N ILE A 459 26.29 -26.74 20.13
CA ILE A 459 27.33 -26.56 19.09
C ILE A 459 27.91 -27.91 18.67
N LYS A 460 28.18 -28.80 19.61
CA LYS A 460 28.64 -30.16 19.32
C LYS A 460 27.65 -30.92 18.44
N LEU A 461 26.36 -30.90 18.76
CA LEU A 461 25.31 -31.54 17.94
C LEU A 461 25.28 -30.98 16.51
N LEU A 462 25.40 -29.67 16.36
CA LEU A 462 25.46 -29.02 15.05
C LEU A 462 26.68 -29.50 14.26
N ASN A 463 27.87 -29.44 14.85
CA ASN A 463 29.13 -29.83 14.20
C ASN A 463 29.14 -31.32 13.83
N GLU A 464 28.65 -32.21 14.71
CA GLU A 464 28.52 -33.66 14.48
C GLU A 464 27.51 -33.99 13.36
N SER A 465 26.46 -33.18 13.19
CA SER A 465 25.50 -33.35 12.09
C SER A 465 26.07 -32.98 10.71
N GLY A 466 27.29 -32.46 10.66
CA GLY A 466 27.93 -31.95 9.44
C GLY A 466 27.50 -30.52 9.07
N TRP A 467 26.76 -29.82 9.94
CA TRP A 467 26.39 -28.43 9.73
C TRP A 467 27.62 -27.52 9.85
N ARG A 468 27.76 -26.54 8.95
CA ARG A 468 28.91 -25.62 8.88
C ARG A 468 28.41 -24.21 8.54
N ARG A 469 28.94 -23.19 9.20
CA ARG A 469 28.66 -21.77 8.89
C ARG A 469 29.75 -21.29 7.95
N ASP A 470 29.39 -20.92 6.73
CA ASP A 470 30.32 -20.48 5.68
C ASP A 470 31.50 -21.45 5.39
N GLY A 471 31.29 -22.74 5.63
CA GLY A 471 32.28 -23.81 5.43
C GLY A 471 33.10 -24.17 6.66
N GLU A 472 32.92 -23.46 7.77
CA GLU A 472 33.66 -23.65 9.01
C GLU A 472 32.80 -24.28 10.12
N GLU A 473 33.47 -24.94 11.07
CA GLU A 473 32.82 -25.45 12.28
C GLU A 473 32.38 -24.30 13.17
N LEU A 474 31.25 -24.47 13.86
CA LEU A 474 30.76 -23.45 14.75
C LEU A 474 31.60 -23.43 16.03
N SER A 475 31.98 -22.24 16.46
CA SER A 475 32.68 -22.01 17.73
C SER A 475 31.70 -22.04 18.91
N THR A 476 32.18 -22.50 20.07
CA THR A 476 31.45 -22.42 21.34
C THR A 476 31.50 -21.03 21.97
N THR A 477 32.32 -20.12 21.44
CA THR A 477 32.50 -18.75 21.97
C THR A 477 31.72 -17.69 21.21
N GLU A 478 31.06 -18.07 20.11
CA GLU A 478 30.29 -17.18 19.25
C GLU A 478 28.79 -17.47 19.36
N ASP A 479 27.97 -16.47 19.09
CA ASP A 479 26.51 -16.62 19.11
C ASP A 479 25.97 -17.46 17.93
N LEU A 480 24.76 -17.99 18.11
CA LEU A 480 24.04 -18.74 17.10
C LEU A 480 23.37 -17.79 16.10
N GLY A 481 23.64 -18.00 14.80
CA GLY A 481 22.87 -17.39 13.75
C GLY A 481 21.50 -18.06 13.63
N THR A 482 20.53 -17.35 13.05
CA THR A 482 19.16 -17.86 12.89
C THR A 482 19.06 -19.20 12.17
N ARG A 483 19.93 -19.48 11.19
CA ARG A 483 19.91 -20.78 10.50
C ARG A 483 20.40 -21.91 11.40
N ASP A 484 21.33 -21.59 12.30
CA ASP A 484 21.90 -22.53 13.26
C ASP A 484 20.87 -22.87 14.35
N GLU A 485 20.13 -21.88 14.86
CA GLU A 485 18.99 -22.09 15.77
C GLU A 485 17.98 -23.10 15.18
N ILE A 486 17.58 -22.88 13.92
CA ILE A 486 16.59 -23.71 13.22
C ILE A 486 17.13 -25.12 13.07
N ARG A 487 18.39 -25.26 12.62
CA ARG A 487 19.01 -26.56 12.43
C ARG A 487 19.16 -27.31 13.75
N LEU A 488 19.55 -26.63 14.82
CA LEU A 488 19.63 -27.22 16.15
C LEU A 488 18.26 -27.73 16.59
N GLY A 489 17.20 -26.93 16.40
CA GLY A 489 15.83 -27.37 16.70
C GLY A 489 15.38 -28.62 15.93
N GLU A 490 15.80 -28.77 14.66
CA GLU A 490 15.55 -30.01 13.89
C GLU A 490 16.25 -31.22 14.53
N LEU A 491 17.53 -31.07 14.89
CA LEU A 491 18.31 -32.12 15.55
C LEU A 491 17.73 -32.50 16.92
N ILE A 492 17.30 -31.51 17.70
CA ILE A 492 16.63 -31.74 18.99
C ILE A 492 15.31 -32.49 18.78
N LYS A 493 14.53 -32.13 17.75
CA LYS A 493 13.30 -32.83 17.43
C LYS A 493 13.57 -34.27 16.99
N GLU A 494 14.60 -34.52 16.18
CA GLU A 494 15.00 -35.86 15.78
C GLU A 494 15.43 -36.71 16.98
N LYS A 495 16.26 -36.16 17.87
CA LYS A 495 16.85 -36.87 19.01
C LYS A 495 15.88 -37.06 20.19
N TYR A 496 15.16 -36.01 20.58
CA TYR A 496 14.35 -35.96 21.79
C TYR A 496 12.84 -35.91 21.52
N GLN A 497 12.41 -35.86 20.25
CA GLN A 497 11.00 -35.86 19.86
C GLN A 497 10.17 -34.70 20.47
N THR A 498 10.80 -33.55 20.70
CA THR A 498 10.17 -32.34 21.24
C THR A 498 10.34 -31.14 20.31
N ASP A 499 9.36 -30.24 20.30
CA ASP A 499 9.46 -28.92 19.66
C ASP A 499 9.96 -27.84 20.65
N TYR A 500 10.10 -28.17 21.93
CA TYR A 500 10.39 -27.25 23.04
C TYR A 500 11.58 -27.74 23.88
N TYR A 501 12.58 -26.87 24.06
CA TYR A 501 13.81 -27.18 24.80
C TYR A 501 14.49 -25.90 25.32
N ILE A 502 15.44 -26.09 26.23
CA ILE A 502 16.22 -25.00 26.84
C ILE A 502 17.69 -25.18 26.48
N LEU A 503 18.32 -24.10 26.01
CA LEU A 503 19.76 -24.03 25.78
C LEU A 503 20.36 -23.18 26.91
N ASP A 504 21.25 -23.77 27.69
CA ASP A 504 21.82 -23.19 28.90
C ASP A 504 23.31 -22.87 28.71
N LYS A 505 23.89 -22.06 29.59
CA LYS A 505 25.32 -21.72 29.61
C LYS A 505 25.81 -21.05 28.32
N PHE A 506 25.25 -19.88 27.99
CA PHE A 506 25.66 -19.13 26.80
C PHE A 506 27.02 -18.41 26.96
N PRO A 507 27.75 -18.21 25.83
CA PRO A 507 29.05 -17.55 25.85
C PRO A 507 28.92 -16.08 26.26
N LYS A 508 29.90 -15.63 27.06
CA LYS A 508 29.97 -14.27 27.64
C LYS A 508 29.84 -13.13 26.61
N PRO A 509 30.49 -13.18 25.42
CA PRO A 509 30.36 -12.11 24.43
C PRO A 509 28.95 -11.94 23.84
N ALA A 510 28.10 -12.98 23.91
CA ALA A 510 26.74 -12.94 23.39
C ALA A 510 25.72 -12.34 24.37
N ARG A 511 26.15 -12.00 25.60
CA ARG A 511 25.25 -11.63 26.69
C ARG A 511 25.47 -10.20 27.20
N PRO A 512 24.42 -9.54 27.73
CA PRO A 512 24.53 -8.20 28.28
C PRO A 512 25.45 -8.11 29.50
N PHE A 513 25.89 -6.89 29.83
CA PHE A 513 26.85 -6.62 30.92
C PHE A 513 26.39 -7.10 32.30
N TYR A 514 25.07 -7.19 32.52
CA TYR A 514 24.47 -7.61 33.79
C TYR A 514 24.37 -9.14 33.94
N ALA A 515 24.81 -9.94 32.96
CA ALA A 515 24.77 -11.40 33.05
C ALA A 515 25.88 -11.94 33.98
N MET A 516 25.49 -12.78 34.94
CA MET A 516 26.44 -13.42 35.85
C MET A 516 27.32 -14.43 35.09
N GLU A 517 28.63 -14.42 35.37
CA GLU A 517 29.57 -15.40 34.83
C GLU A 517 29.35 -16.79 35.41
N ASP A 518 29.67 -17.81 34.63
CA ASP A 518 29.76 -19.16 35.15
C ASP A 518 31.00 -19.27 36.07
N PRO A 519 30.85 -19.77 37.31
CA PRO A 519 31.97 -19.90 38.25
C PRO A 519 33.01 -20.96 37.86
N GLU A 520 32.63 -21.96 37.06
CA GLU A 520 33.52 -23.03 36.59
C GLU A 520 34.24 -22.65 35.31
N ASN A 521 33.61 -21.85 34.45
CA ASN A 521 34.20 -21.40 33.18
C ASN A 521 33.80 -19.95 32.81
N PRO A 522 34.66 -18.95 33.07
CA PRO A 522 34.37 -17.53 32.83
C PRO A 522 34.11 -17.14 31.36
N GLU A 523 34.37 -18.03 30.39
CA GLU A 523 33.98 -17.83 28.99
C GLU A 523 32.46 -17.95 28.77
N PHE A 524 31.75 -18.56 29.73
CA PHE A 524 30.30 -18.74 29.73
C PHE A 524 29.63 -17.94 30.86
N THR A 525 28.31 -17.90 30.80
CA THR A 525 27.46 -17.17 31.74
C THR A 525 26.34 -18.06 32.25
N ASN A 526 25.80 -17.73 33.41
CA ASN A 526 24.58 -18.32 33.96
C ASN A 526 23.35 -17.75 33.25
N SER A 527 23.27 -17.96 31.94
CA SER A 527 22.18 -17.49 31.10
C SER A 527 21.70 -18.59 30.16
N PHE A 528 20.43 -18.50 29.80
CA PHE A 528 19.73 -19.51 29.01
C PHE A 528 18.77 -18.85 28.04
N ASP A 529 18.53 -19.54 26.93
CA ASP A 529 17.46 -19.22 26.00
C ASP A 529 16.51 -20.41 25.88
N ILE A 530 15.22 -20.14 25.73
CA ILE A 530 14.19 -21.16 25.54
C ILE A 530 13.70 -21.12 24.10
N PHE A 531 13.62 -22.28 23.48
CA PHE A 531 13.32 -22.43 22.06
C PHE A 531 11.99 -23.14 21.84
N VAL A 532 11.25 -22.65 20.85
CA VAL A 532 10.08 -23.34 20.28
C VAL A 532 10.29 -23.48 18.78
N ARG A 533 10.25 -24.72 18.29
CA ARG A 533 10.45 -25.07 16.86
C ARG A 533 11.75 -24.49 16.29
N GLY A 534 12.84 -24.61 17.06
CA GLY A 534 14.18 -24.16 16.66
C GLY A 534 14.32 -22.65 16.54
N GLN A 535 13.50 -21.88 17.26
CA GLN A 535 13.62 -20.42 17.31
C GLN A 535 13.40 -19.92 18.73
N GLU A 536 14.22 -18.96 19.13
CA GLU A 536 14.19 -18.35 20.47
C GLU A 536 12.84 -17.68 20.75
N ILE A 537 12.27 -17.93 21.94
CA ILE A 537 11.08 -17.25 22.48
C ILE A 537 11.34 -16.51 23.80
N VAL A 538 12.37 -16.92 24.53
CA VAL A 538 12.74 -16.38 25.84
C VAL A 538 14.25 -16.26 25.90
N SER A 539 14.74 -15.14 26.44
CA SER A 539 16.10 -15.03 26.94
C SER A 539 16.08 -14.68 28.43
N GLY A 540 16.91 -15.36 29.20
CA GLY A 540 16.92 -15.28 30.65
C GLY A 540 18.28 -15.60 31.26
N GLY A 541 18.40 -15.44 32.58
CA GLY A 541 19.62 -15.77 33.30
C GLY A 541 19.72 -15.08 34.65
N GLN A 542 20.77 -15.43 35.38
CA GLN A 542 21.17 -14.79 36.61
C GLN A 542 21.76 -13.41 36.35
N ARG A 543 21.46 -12.49 37.26
CA ARG A 543 21.99 -11.13 37.23
C ARG A 543 23.13 -10.97 38.23
N ILE A 544 24.05 -10.07 37.89
CA ILE A 544 25.08 -9.62 38.82
C ILE A 544 24.41 -8.74 39.88
N HIS A 545 24.43 -9.21 41.12
CA HIS A 545 23.87 -8.50 42.28
C HIS A 545 24.93 -7.80 43.14
N ASP A 546 26.22 -8.12 42.93
CA ASP A 546 27.34 -7.43 43.59
C ASP A 546 27.70 -6.14 42.84
N GLU A 547 27.69 -5.01 43.54
CA GLU A 547 27.97 -3.68 43.00
C GLU A 547 29.31 -3.63 42.25
N LYS A 548 30.39 -4.15 42.85
CA LYS A 548 31.75 -3.97 42.32
C LYS A 548 31.96 -4.78 41.05
N ILE A 549 31.43 -6.00 41.02
CA ILE A 549 31.45 -6.83 39.83
C ILE A 549 30.62 -6.17 38.73
N LEU A 550 29.41 -5.68 39.05
CA LEU A 550 28.53 -5.01 38.07
C LEU A 550 29.19 -3.76 37.49
N GLU A 551 29.76 -2.91 38.35
CA GLU A 551 30.46 -1.69 37.95
C GLU A 551 31.66 -1.99 37.05
N GLN A 552 32.44 -3.03 37.39
CA GLN A 552 33.55 -3.47 36.55
C GLN A 552 33.06 -3.94 35.18
N ARG A 553 31.99 -4.76 35.13
CA ARG A 553 31.43 -5.23 33.85
C ARG A 553 30.90 -4.09 32.99
N MET A 554 30.24 -3.09 33.59
CA MET A 554 29.80 -1.90 32.88
C MET A 554 31.00 -1.19 32.22
N LYS A 555 32.09 -0.99 32.97
CA LYS A 555 33.33 -0.38 32.44
C LYS A 555 33.95 -1.23 31.32
N ASP A 556 33.98 -2.55 31.47
CA ASP A 556 34.55 -3.46 30.47
C ASP A 556 33.84 -3.39 29.11
N VAL A 557 32.52 -3.12 29.11
CA VAL A 557 31.72 -2.96 27.88
C VAL A 557 31.56 -1.50 27.45
N GLY A 558 32.25 -0.56 28.10
CA GLY A 558 32.24 0.87 27.76
C GLY A 558 31.01 1.65 28.22
N ILE A 559 30.28 1.15 29.22
CA ILE A 559 29.16 1.85 29.86
C ILE A 559 29.68 2.57 31.11
N ASP A 560 29.41 3.87 31.22
CA ASP A 560 29.73 4.67 32.40
C ASP A 560 28.67 4.47 33.50
N PRO A 561 29.02 3.89 34.67
CA PRO A 561 28.08 3.64 35.76
C PRO A 561 27.34 4.89 36.25
N SER A 562 27.96 6.07 36.15
CA SER A 562 27.36 7.33 36.59
C SER A 562 26.13 7.75 35.77
N THR A 563 25.96 7.17 34.57
CA THR A 563 24.79 7.42 33.71
C THR A 563 23.55 6.61 34.12
N MET A 564 23.71 5.68 35.06
CA MET A 564 22.67 4.79 35.60
C MET A 564 22.70 4.77 37.13
N GLU A 565 22.92 5.93 37.75
CA GLU A 565 23.08 6.05 39.20
C GLU A 565 21.90 5.44 39.98
N ASP A 566 20.66 5.75 39.59
CA ASP A 566 19.44 5.19 40.20
C ASP A 566 19.42 3.64 40.16
N TYR A 567 19.95 3.05 39.09
CA TYR A 567 20.04 1.59 38.96
C TYR A 567 21.11 1.03 39.89
N MET A 568 22.28 1.66 39.95
CA MET A 568 23.41 1.22 40.79
C MET A 568 23.14 1.37 42.29
N GLU A 569 22.37 2.38 42.71
CA GLU A 569 22.00 2.61 44.11
C GLU A 569 21.33 1.38 44.75
N GLY A 570 20.43 0.71 44.03
CA GLY A 570 19.77 -0.51 44.53
C GLY A 570 20.77 -1.61 44.89
N PHE A 571 21.81 -1.80 44.08
CA PHE A 571 22.84 -2.82 44.35
C PHE A 571 23.79 -2.41 45.49
N ARG A 572 24.03 -1.11 45.67
CA ARG A 572 24.82 -0.57 46.80
C ARG A 572 24.14 -0.79 48.15
N TRP A 573 22.81 -0.70 48.17
CA TRP A 573 22.02 -0.92 49.40
C TRP A 573 21.83 -2.41 49.72
N GLY A 574 22.22 -3.29 48.80
CA GLY A 574 22.16 -4.73 48.95
C GLY A 574 21.03 -5.33 48.14
N ALA A 575 21.34 -5.82 46.94
CA ALA A 575 20.41 -6.60 46.14
C ALA A 575 20.59 -8.11 46.43
N PRO A 576 19.51 -8.89 46.61
CA PRO A 576 19.64 -10.34 46.72
C PRO A 576 20.10 -10.96 45.40
N PRO A 577 20.70 -12.17 45.41
CA PRO A 577 20.87 -12.94 44.18
C PRO A 577 19.53 -13.12 43.47
N HIS A 578 19.51 -12.89 42.15
CA HIS A 578 18.27 -12.96 41.38
C HIS A 578 18.49 -13.38 39.94
N ALA A 579 17.42 -13.89 39.33
CA ALA A 579 17.38 -14.29 37.94
C ALA A 579 15.99 -14.02 37.36
N GLY A 580 15.93 -13.91 36.03
CA GLY A 580 14.68 -13.63 35.35
C GLY A 580 14.77 -13.80 33.86
N ALA A 581 13.70 -13.44 33.16
CA ALA A 581 13.62 -13.55 31.71
C ALA A 581 12.62 -12.56 31.11
N GLY A 582 12.75 -12.37 29.80
CA GLY A 582 11.77 -11.65 28.97
C GLY A 582 11.22 -12.56 27.89
N ILE A 583 9.90 -12.52 27.67
CA ILE A 583 9.19 -13.31 26.66
C ILE A 583 8.50 -12.37 25.68
N GLY A 584 8.74 -12.52 24.39
CA GLY A 584 7.99 -11.78 23.36
C GLY A 584 6.63 -12.42 23.09
N LEU A 585 5.53 -11.77 23.50
CA LEU A 585 4.16 -12.30 23.37
C LEU A 585 3.82 -12.67 21.92
N GLU A 586 4.05 -11.76 20.97
CA GLU A 586 3.76 -11.98 19.56
C GLU A 586 4.62 -13.10 18.97
N ARG A 587 5.86 -13.25 19.45
CA ARG A 587 6.81 -14.25 18.98
C ARG A 587 6.45 -15.64 19.46
N LEU A 588 6.07 -15.77 20.72
CA LEU A 588 5.53 -17.01 21.29
C LEU A 588 4.34 -17.51 20.46
N ILE A 589 3.36 -16.64 20.20
CA ILE A 589 2.15 -16.99 19.43
C ILE A 589 2.49 -17.35 17.98
N MET A 590 3.37 -16.57 17.34
CA MET A 590 3.81 -16.82 15.97
C MET A 590 4.40 -18.23 15.81
N LEU A 591 5.21 -18.68 16.77
CA LEU A 591 5.91 -19.96 16.71
C LEU A 591 5.02 -21.13 17.13
N VAL A 592 4.23 -20.99 18.21
CA VAL A 592 3.25 -22.01 18.65
C VAL A 592 2.25 -22.33 17.54
N LEU A 593 1.69 -21.29 16.88
CA LEU A 593 0.69 -21.43 15.80
C LEU A 593 1.29 -21.50 14.39
N LYS A 594 2.63 -21.48 14.27
CA LYS A 594 3.38 -21.53 12.99
C LYS A 594 2.86 -20.53 11.93
N LEU A 595 2.66 -19.28 12.31
CA LEU A 595 2.07 -18.24 11.45
C LEU A 595 3.00 -17.76 10.33
N GLY A 596 4.32 -17.95 10.47
CA GLY A 596 5.33 -17.56 9.48
C GLY A 596 5.66 -16.06 9.41
N ASN A 597 4.84 -15.18 10.00
CA ASN A 597 5.12 -13.74 10.10
C ASN A 597 4.59 -13.17 11.40
N ILE A 598 5.44 -12.50 12.18
CA ILE A 598 5.12 -11.94 13.50
C ILE A 598 4.00 -10.89 13.45
N ARG A 599 3.87 -10.18 12.32
CA ARG A 599 2.81 -9.17 12.12
C ARG A 599 1.40 -9.75 12.20
N LEU A 600 1.23 -11.05 11.94
CA LEU A 600 -0.05 -11.74 12.05
C LEU A 600 -0.47 -11.92 13.52
N ALA A 601 0.52 -12.10 14.41
CA ALA A 601 0.32 -12.23 15.85
C ALA A 601 0.09 -10.87 16.55
N SER A 602 0.51 -9.75 15.96
CA SER A 602 0.22 -8.41 16.52
C SER A 602 -1.11 -7.86 16.02
N MET A 603 -1.98 -7.37 16.92
CA MET A 603 -3.27 -6.78 16.52
C MET A 603 -3.08 -5.60 15.56
N PHE A 604 -2.16 -4.69 15.87
CA PHE A 604 -1.76 -3.55 15.04
C PHE A 604 -0.25 -3.40 15.05
N HIS A 605 0.43 -4.18 14.20
CA HIS A 605 1.89 -4.22 14.16
C HIS A 605 2.54 -2.84 13.97
N ARG A 606 3.76 -2.73 14.51
CA ARG A 606 4.69 -1.62 14.30
C ARG A 606 6.03 -2.16 13.85
N ASP A 607 6.47 -1.64 12.72
CA ASP A 607 7.76 -1.90 12.09
C ASP A 607 8.29 -0.59 11.50
N PRO A 608 9.53 -0.56 10.96
CA PRO A 608 10.12 0.67 10.44
C PRO A 608 9.33 1.35 9.31
N LYS A 609 8.30 0.70 8.74
CA LYS A 609 7.49 1.20 7.62
C LYS A 609 6.06 1.56 8.03
N SER A 610 5.73 1.45 9.32
CA SER A 610 4.35 1.58 9.80
C SER A 610 3.83 3.02 9.79
N PHE A 611 4.73 4.00 9.90
CA PHE A 611 4.39 5.41 9.72
C PHE A 611 4.86 5.88 8.35
N GLN A 612 3.99 6.62 7.66
CA GLN A 612 4.38 7.31 6.44
C GLN A 612 5.29 8.48 6.83
N ASP A 613 6.33 8.72 6.04
CA ASP A 613 7.02 10.00 6.07
C ASP A 613 5.98 11.08 5.77
N MET A 614 5.51 11.76 6.81
CA MET A 614 4.61 12.89 6.62
C MET A 614 5.44 13.98 5.94
N PRO A 615 5.01 14.51 4.78
CA PRO A 615 5.60 15.72 4.26
C PRO A 615 5.42 16.82 5.32
N ASP A 616 6.45 17.64 5.50
CA ASP A 616 6.50 18.74 6.45
C ASP A 616 5.21 19.59 6.39
N VAL A 617 4.35 19.44 7.40
CA VAL A 617 3.03 20.10 7.49
C VAL A 617 3.16 21.55 7.96
N SER A 618 4.38 22.05 8.23
CA SER A 618 4.62 23.43 8.65
C SER A 618 4.45 24.46 7.51
N LEU A 619 3.82 24.07 6.41
CA LEU A 619 3.79 24.83 5.17
C LEU A 619 2.47 25.61 5.05
N VAL A 620 2.56 26.93 5.23
CA VAL A 620 1.52 27.86 4.76
C VAL A 620 1.37 27.67 3.24
N LEU A 621 0.20 27.24 2.78
CA LEU A 621 -0.08 27.08 1.35
C LEU A 621 0.17 28.41 0.62
N PRO A 622 0.77 28.40 -0.59
CA PRO A 622 0.89 29.62 -1.41
C PRO A 622 -0.45 30.33 -1.65
N TYR A 623 -1.53 29.56 -1.82
CA TYR A 623 -2.90 30.05 -1.99
C TYR A 623 -3.83 29.37 -0.98
N PRO A 624 -3.89 29.86 0.29
CA PRO A 624 -4.73 29.28 1.33
C PRO A 624 -6.23 29.23 0.97
N GLU A 625 -6.71 30.20 0.20
CA GLU A 625 -8.07 30.28 -0.33
C GLU A 625 -8.42 29.16 -1.31
N SER A 626 -7.40 28.56 -1.94
CA SER A 626 -7.53 27.41 -2.83
C SER A 626 -7.19 26.09 -2.13
N SER A 627 -7.45 26.03 -0.83
CA SER A 627 -7.33 24.79 -0.05
C SER A 627 -8.33 23.73 -0.49
N THR A 628 -7.92 22.46 -0.40
CA THR A 628 -8.80 21.29 -0.62
C THR A 628 -9.31 20.70 0.69
N LEU A 629 -8.71 21.07 1.83
CA LEU A 629 -9.20 20.73 3.17
C LEU A 629 -10.36 21.63 3.59
N GLU A 630 -10.27 22.92 3.26
CA GLU A 630 -11.30 23.94 3.49
C GLU A 630 -11.68 24.54 2.13
N PRO A 631 -12.52 23.88 1.33
CA PRO A 631 -12.90 24.40 0.03
C PRO A 631 -13.67 25.74 0.19
N PRO A 632 -13.46 26.72 -0.71
CA PRO A 632 -13.99 28.06 -0.55
C PRO A 632 -15.51 28.14 -0.36
N TRP A 633 -16.26 27.19 -0.94
CA TRP A 633 -17.73 27.15 -0.81
C TRP A 633 -18.23 26.61 0.53
N GLU A 634 -17.43 25.93 1.35
CA GLU A 634 -17.86 25.55 2.72
C GLU A 634 -18.01 26.79 3.62
N LYS A 635 -17.26 27.86 3.34
CA LYS A 635 -17.39 29.15 4.03
C LYS A 635 -18.67 29.90 3.63
N GLU A 636 -19.14 29.70 2.39
CA GLU A 636 -20.40 30.27 1.87
C GLU A 636 -21.64 29.44 2.27
N GLU A 637 -21.56 28.09 2.25
CA GLU A 637 -22.65 27.19 2.66
C GLU A 637 -23.01 27.31 4.14
N ASN A 638 -22.05 27.65 5.01
CA ASN A 638 -22.34 27.93 6.42
C ASN A 638 -23.18 29.20 6.64
N GLN A 639 -23.35 30.06 5.64
CA GLN A 639 -24.20 31.27 5.70
C GLN A 639 -25.60 31.06 5.08
N GLN A 640 -25.78 30.07 4.21
CA GLN A 640 -27.07 29.78 3.57
C GLN A 640 -27.46 28.32 3.79
N ARG A 641 -28.24 28.08 4.85
CA ARG A 641 -28.83 26.77 5.10
C ARG A 641 -29.80 26.40 4.00
N GLY A 642 -29.44 25.36 3.26
CA GLY A 642 -30.38 24.39 2.71
C GLY A 642 -31.12 24.84 1.47
N GLU A 643 -30.42 24.98 0.35
CA GLU A 643 -31.03 24.80 -0.96
C GLU A 643 -30.01 24.28 -2.00
N ILE A 644 -30.58 23.53 -2.94
CA ILE A 644 -30.03 22.75 -4.06
C ILE A 644 -28.58 23.07 -4.49
N VAL A 645 -27.76 22.02 -4.51
CA VAL A 645 -26.38 21.94 -5.00
C VAL A 645 -26.28 22.41 -6.46
N ASP A 646 -25.77 23.62 -6.68
CA ASP A 646 -25.66 24.24 -8.00
C ASP A 646 -24.60 23.52 -8.87
N LYS A 647 -25.00 23.13 -10.09
CA LYS A 647 -24.11 22.55 -11.11
C LYS A 647 -23.14 23.58 -11.71
N ASN A 648 -23.34 24.87 -11.45
CA ASN A 648 -22.49 25.98 -11.89
C ASN A 648 -21.44 26.44 -10.85
N ARG A 649 -21.14 25.62 -9.83
CA ARG A 649 -20.13 25.93 -8.79
C ARG A 649 -18.75 26.22 -9.40
N LYS A 650 -18.15 27.35 -9.04
CA LYS A 650 -16.80 27.76 -9.48
C LYS A 650 -15.73 27.04 -8.65
N PHE A 651 -15.01 26.11 -9.27
CA PHE A 651 -13.90 25.39 -8.64
C PHE A 651 -12.64 26.25 -8.47
N GLN A 652 -11.76 25.86 -7.55
CA GLN A 652 -10.43 26.46 -7.39
C GLN A 652 -9.68 26.45 -8.74
N PRO A 653 -8.98 27.54 -9.12
CA PRO A 653 -8.15 27.57 -10.33
C PRO A 653 -7.11 26.44 -10.35
N LEU A 654 -6.93 25.80 -11.50
CA LEU A 654 -6.02 24.66 -11.63
C LEU A 654 -4.57 25.05 -11.33
N ASP A 655 -4.13 26.23 -11.78
CA ASP A 655 -2.77 26.74 -11.55
C ASP A 655 -2.47 26.94 -10.06
N GLU A 656 -3.45 27.38 -9.27
CA GLU A 656 -3.32 27.53 -7.82
C GLU A 656 -3.26 26.17 -7.12
N LEU A 657 -4.03 25.19 -7.58
CA LEU A 657 -3.92 23.81 -7.08
C LEU A 657 -2.55 23.18 -7.41
N ILE A 658 -2.00 23.44 -8.60
CA ILE A 658 -0.64 23.00 -8.96
C ILE A 658 0.39 23.68 -8.07
N ALA A 659 0.24 24.98 -7.80
CA ALA A 659 1.14 25.70 -6.91
C ALA A 659 1.03 25.26 -5.43
N ASN A 660 -0.14 24.77 -4.99
CA ASN A 660 -0.36 24.28 -3.63
C ASN A 660 0.09 22.82 -3.44
N TYR A 661 -0.26 21.93 -4.36
CA TYR A 661 -0.16 20.46 -4.19
C TYR A 661 0.55 19.73 -5.34
N GLY A 662 1.02 20.47 -6.34
CA GLY A 662 1.50 19.89 -7.60
C GLY A 662 2.82 19.15 -7.50
N ASP A 663 3.05 18.28 -8.48
CA ASP A 663 4.33 17.67 -8.76
C ASP A 663 4.85 18.09 -10.15
N ALA A 664 6.05 17.62 -10.52
CA ALA A 664 6.66 17.96 -11.80
C ALA A 664 5.82 17.58 -13.03
N THR A 665 4.91 16.61 -12.90
CA THR A 665 4.00 16.15 -13.95
C THR A 665 2.77 17.07 -14.06
N SER A 666 2.31 17.58 -12.91
CA SER A 666 1.14 18.45 -12.78
C SER A 666 1.27 19.75 -13.58
N THR A 667 2.47 20.28 -13.73
CA THR A 667 2.72 21.50 -14.54
C THR A 667 2.44 21.32 -16.03
N SER A 668 2.27 20.08 -16.50
CA SER A 668 1.87 19.76 -17.87
C SER A 668 0.35 19.61 -18.04
N TRP A 669 -0.41 19.40 -16.96
CA TRP A 669 -1.86 19.15 -17.00
C TRP A 669 -2.70 20.24 -17.67
N PRO A 670 -2.29 21.52 -17.68
CA PRO A 670 -3.04 22.52 -18.42
C PRO A 670 -3.01 22.31 -19.95
N ASP A 671 -2.11 21.51 -20.52
CA ASP A 671 -2.06 21.28 -21.98
C ASP A 671 -3.28 20.52 -22.51
N GLU A 672 -3.67 20.79 -23.77
CA GLU A 672 -4.93 20.28 -24.38
C GLU A 672 -5.06 18.76 -24.39
N LYS A 673 -3.93 18.03 -24.35
CA LYS A 673 -3.94 16.56 -24.33
C LYS A 673 -4.50 15.97 -23.03
N TYR A 674 -4.47 16.73 -21.93
CA TYR A 674 -4.94 16.28 -20.62
C TYR A 674 -6.40 16.66 -20.40
N LYS A 675 -7.20 15.69 -19.96
CA LYS A 675 -8.52 15.94 -19.38
C LYS A 675 -8.40 15.98 -17.87
N VAL A 676 -9.03 16.95 -17.23
CA VAL A 676 -8.97 17.10 -15.77
C VAL A 676 -10.32 16.77 -15.16
N TRP A 677 -10.34 15.75 -14.30
CA TRP A 677 -11.48 15.45 -13.45
C TRP A 677 -11.39 16.27 -12.15
N ARG A 678 -12.53 16.76 -11.65
CA ARG A 678 -12.63 17.52 -10.39
C ARG A 678 -13.55 16.79 -9.40
N ASP A 679 -13.10 16.60 -8.15
CA ASP A 679 -13.94 16.10 -7.07
C ASP A 679 -14.91 17.20 -6.62
N TYR A 680 -16.21 16.92 -6.66
CA TYR A 680 -17.23 17.92 -6.34
C TYR A 680 -17.19 18.37 -4.87
N THR A 681 -16.73 17.53 -3.95
CA THR A 681 -16.79 17.85 -2.52
C THR A 681 -15.58 18.63 -2.04
N THR A 682 -14.37 18.36 -2.55
CA THR A 682 -13.14 19.02 -2.10
C THR A 682 -12.54 19.96 -3.15
N GLY A 683 -12.95 19.84 -4.42
CA GLY A 683 -12.34 20.55 -5.53
C GLY A 683 -11.04 19.95 -6.04
N ALA A 684 -10.58 18.84 -5.44
CA ALA A 684 -9.38 18.13 -5.85
C ALA A 684 -9.39 17.80 -7.34
N ALA A 685 -8.21 17.75 -7.97
CA ALA A 685 -8.10 17.50 -9.41
C ALA A 685 -7.24 16.26 -9.74
N ILE A 686 -7.64 15.49 -10.76
CA ILE A 686 -6.83 14.41 -11.34
C ILE A 686 -6.86 14.54 -12.85
N ALA A 687 -5.69 14.66 -13.49
CA ALA A 687 -5.60 14.60 -14.94
C ALA A 687 -5.56 13.16 -15.46
N TYR A 688 -6.10 12.96 -16.66
CA TYR A 688 -6.01 11.71 -17.39
C TYR A 688 -6.04 11.95 -18.91
N VAL A 689 -5.41 11.05 -19.66
CA VAL A 689 -5.39 11.05 -21.13
C VAL A 689 -6.11 9.80 -21.64
N PRO A 690 -7.25 9.94 -22.33
CA PRO A 690 -7.92 8.81 -22.98
C PRO A 690 -7.07 8.26 -24.12
N SER A 691 -6.85 6.94 -24.14
CA SER A 691 -6.16 6.23 -25.21
C SER A 691 -7.15 5.53 -26.13
N SER A 692 -6.82 5.46 -27.43
CA SER A 692 -7.61 4.77 -28.46
C SER A 692 -7.87 3.28 -28.19
N HIS A 693 -7.12 2.67 -27.27
CA HIS A 693 -7.26 1.27 -26.88
C HIS A 693 -8.18 1.03 -25.66
N GLY A 694 -8.94 2.05 -25.22
CA GLY A 694 -9.89 1.94 -24.11
C GLY A 694 -9.24 2.06 -22.72
N PHE A 695 -8.09 2.75 -22.65
CA PHE A 695 -7.38 3.04 -21.41
C PHE A 695 -7.42 4.52 -21.07
N ALA A 696 -7.29 4.85 -19.80
CA ALA A 696 -7.02 6.20 -19.30
C ALA A 696 -5.63 6.19 -18.64
N ILE A 697 -4.69 6.93 -19.24
CA ILE A 697 -3.36 7.14 -18.66
C ILE A 697 -3.47 8.29 -17.66
N ILE A 698 -3.12 8.05 -16.39
CA ILE A 698 -3.28 9.00 -15.28
C ILE A 698 -1.89 9.39 -14.80
N PRO A 699 -1.37 10.58 -15.15
CA PRO A 699 0.01 10.96 -14.89
C PRO A 699 0.14 11.88 -13.67
N GLY A 700 1.03 11.54 -12.74
CA GLY A 700 1.31 12.34 -11.54
C GLY A 700 0.37 12.07 -10.38
N ASN A 701 0.49 12.86 -9.31
CA ASN A 701 -0.31 12.72 -8.09
C ASN A 701 -1.66 13.47 -8.19
N PRO A 702 -2.68 13.07 -7.41
CA PRO A 702 -3.88 13.91 -7.24
C PRO A 702 -3.51 15.30 -6.68
N LEU A 703 -4.06 16.36 -7.27
CA LEU A 703 -3.92 17.74 -6.76
C LEU A 703 -4.86 17.98 -5.59
N CYS A 704 -4.43 17.54 -4.41
CA CYS A 704 -5.08 17.77 -3.13
C CYS A 704 -4.10 17.54 -1.99
N ASP A 705 -4.53 17.86 -0.78
CA ASP A 705 -3.78 17.51 0.43
C ASP A 705 -3.47 16.00 0.47
N PRO A 706 -2.25 15.58 0.84
CA PRO A 706 -1.87 14.16 0.91
C PRO A 706 -2.81 13.29 1.75
N SER A 707 -3.42 13.83 2.81
CA SER A 707 -4.40 13.11 3.64
C SER A 707 -5.64 12.66 2.84
N GLN A 708 -5.93 13.33 1.72
CA GLN A 708 -7.10 13.07 0.87
C GLN A 708 -6.83 12.05 -0.25
N TYR A 709 -5.57 11.67 -0.50
CA TYR A 709 -5.17 10.83 -1.65
C TYR A 709 -6.01 9.55 -1.78
N TYR A 710 -6.22 8.82 -0.68
CA TYR A 710 -7.03 7.59 -0.72
C TYR A 710 -8.47 7.86 -1.17
N LYS A 711 -9.13 8.86 -0.56
CA LYS A 711 -10.55 9.18 -0.78
C LYS A 711 -10.77 9.70 -2.20
N VAL A 712 -9.93 10.64 -2.65
CA VAL A 712 -10.00 11.25 -3.99
C VAL A 712 -9.72 10.20 -5.08
N THR A 713 -8.69 9.38 -4.90
CA THR A 713 -8.34 8.29 -5.84
C THR A 713 -9.50 7.30 -5.99
N VAL A 714 -10.09 6.83 -4.89
CA VAL A 714 -11.21 5.87 -4.94
C VAL A 714 -12.44 6.46 -5.64
N ARG A 715 -12.74 7.74 -5.42
CA ARG A 715 -13.85 8.43 -6.08
C ARG A 715 -13.61 8.63 -7.58
N PHE A 716 -12.42 9.06 -7.96
CA PHE A 716 -12.03 9.18 -9.37
C PHE A 716 -12.13 7.82 -10.08
N LEU A 717 -11.59 6.75 -9.50
CA LEU A 717 -11.66 5.42 -10.10
C LEU A 717 -13.10 4.90 -10.25
N ARG A 718 -13.99 5.27 -9.32
CA ARG A 718 -15.42 4.98 -9.44
C ARG A 718 -16.03 5.76 -10.60
N TRP A 719 -15.84 7.07 -10.64
CA TRP A 719 -16.31 7.93 -11.72
C TRP A 719 -15.82 7.44 -13.09
N LEU A 720 -14.51 7.17 -13.22
CA LEU A 720 -13.91 6.69 -14.46
C LEU A 720 -14.59 5.41 -14.95
N ARG A 721 -14.85 4.46 -14.04
CA ARG A 721 -15.53 3.20 -14.38
C ARG A 721 -16.97 3.41 -14.83
N HIS A 722 -17.74 4.23 -14.13
CA HIS A 722 -19.17 4.41 -14.39
C HIS A 722 -19.44 5.31 -15.61
N GLU A 723 -18.75 6.45 -15.70
CA GLU A 723 -19.03 7.48 -16.70
C GLU A 723 -18.28 7.25 -18.02
N THR A 724 -17.02 6.78 -17.96
CA THR A 724 -16.18 6.67 -19.17
C THR A 724 -15.97 5.23 -19.65
N ARG A 725 -16.16 4.25 -18.76
CA ARG A 725 -15.81 2.82 -18.97
C ARG A 725 -14.35 2.57 -19.37
N LEU A 726 -13.44 3.54 -19.19
CA LEU A 726 -12.02 3.40 -19.48
C LEU A 726 -11.29 2.59 -18.40
N LYS A 727 -10.26 1.85 -18.81
CA LYS A 727 -9.39 1.11 -17.89
C LYS A 727 -8.23 1.99 -17.39
N PRO A 728 -8.03 2.15 -16.07
CA PRO A 728 -7.01 3.06 -15.56
C PRO A 728 -5.61 2.44 -15.61
N ILE A 729 -4.62 3.25 -15.98
CA ILE A 729 -3.19 3.00 -15.79
C ILE A 729 -2.61 4.27 -15.18
N TRP A 730 -2.07 4.17 -13.97
CA TRP A 730 -1.45 5.29 -13.29
C TRP A 730 0.05 5.29 -13.57
N ILE A 731 0.62 6.43 -13.93
CA ILE A 731 2.05 6.58 -14.23
C ILE A 731 2.61 7.78 -13.48
N LEU A 732 3.92 7.79 -13.26
CA LEU A 732 4.64 8.90 -12.63
C LEU A 732 4.08 9.28 -11.25
N CYS A 733 3.52 8.32 -10.51
CA CYS A 733 3.00 8.57 -9.17
C CYS A 733 4.10 8.43 -8.11
N SER A 734 4.02 9.26 -7.08
CA SER A 734 4.90 9.23 -5.92
C SER A 734 4.62 8.02 -5.03
N LEU A 735 5.53 7.73 -4.09
CA LEU A 735 5.39 6.62 -3.14
C LEU A 735 4.07 6.67 -2.32
N PRO A 736 3.58 7.83 -1.82
CA PRO A 736 2.30 7.90 -1.13
C PRO A 736 1.10 7.47 -1.99
N VAL A 737 1.05 7.88 -3.26
CA VAL A 737 -0.02 7.50 -4.20
C VAL A 737 0.13 6.04 -4.62
N GLU A 738 1.37 5.58 -4.81
CA GLU A 738 1.69 4.18 -5.06
C GLU A 738 1.20 3.29 -3.91
N GLY A 739 1.41 3.68 -2.65
CA GLY A 739 0.90 2.96 -1.48
C GLY A 739 -0.63 2.87 -1.48
N VAL A 740 -1.34 3.93 -1.88
CA VAL A 740 -2.80 3.86 -2.08
C VAL A 740 -3.18 2.81 -3.13
N LEU A 741 -2.52 2.81 -4.29
CA LEU A 741 -2.87 1.93 -5.40
C LEU A 741 -2.42 0.48 -5.15
N GLY A 742 -1.15 0.28 -4.82
CA GLY A 742 -0.51 -1.01 -4.62
C GLY A 742 -0.90 -1.67 -3.31
N GLU A 743 -0.76 -0.95 -2.20
CA GLU A 743 -0.96 -1.50 -0.86
C GLU A 743 -2.44 -1.59 -0.49
N LYS A 744 -3.18 -0.48 -0.61
CA LYS A 744 -4.59 -0.41 -0.19
C LYS A 744 -5.54 -1.00 -1.22
N LEU A 745 -5.32 -0.76 -2.52
CA LEU A 745 -6.19 -1.25 -3.61
C LEU A 745 -5.69 -2.53 -4.29
N GLY A 746 -4.51 -3.05 -3.93
CA GLY A 746 -3.99 -4.32 -4.45
C GLY A 746 -3.55 -4.28 -5.92
N TRP A 747 -3.22 -3.10 -6.45
CA TRP A 747 -2.70 -2.94 -7.82
C TRP A 747 -1.26 -3.45 -7.93
N ARG A 748 -0.84 -3.79 -9.14
CA ARG A 748 0.57 -4.08 -9.42
C ARG A 748 1.30 -2.79 -9.68
N THR A 749 2.49 -2.64 -9.13
CA THR A 749 3.29 -1.43 -9.31
C THR A 749 4.75 -1.77 -9.61
N LEU A 750 5.42 -0.88 -10.33
CA LEU A 750 6.85 -0.97 -10.63
C LEU A 750 7.42 0.44 -10.77
N SER A 751 8.69 0.61 -10.46
CA SER A 751 9.42 1.84 -10.73
C SER A 751 10.44 1.59 -11.84
N CYS A 752 10.41 2.45 -12.86
CA CYS A 752 11.39 2.49 -13.94
C CYS A 752 11.69 3.94 -14.35
N VAL A 753 11.37 4.88 -13.46
CA VAL A 753 11.48 6.33 -13.65
C VAL A 753 11.80 6.92 -12.28
N GLY A 754 12.76 7.82 -12.20
CA GLY A 754 13.10 8.57 -10.99
C GLY A 754 12.88 10.06 -11.19
N GLU A 755 12.31 10.76 -10.23
CA GLU A 755 12.28 12.21 -10.17
C GLU A 755 13.61 12.73 -9.64
N ALA A 756 14.29 13.58 -10.43
CA ALA A 756 15.60 14.11 -10.04
C ALA A 756 15.43 15.35 -9.14
N ARG A 757 15.64 15.19 -7.82
CA ARG A 757 15.51 16.27 -6.82
C ARG A 757 16.86 16.81 -6.35
N ILE A 758 16.91 18.11 -6.06
CA ILE A 758 18.05 18.81 -5.48
C ILE A 758 17.59 19.49 -4.19
N ASP A 759 18.43 19.43 -3.15
CA ASP A 759 18.32 20.29 -1.98
C ASP A 759 19.15 21.57 -2.22
N PRO A 760 18.50 22.73 -2.49
CA PRO A 760 19.20 23.97 -2.80
C PRO A 760 19.95 24.57 -1.59
N SER A 761 19.73 24.07 -0.36
CA SER A 761 20.48 24.49 0.82
C SER A 761 21.89 23.87 0.86
N ARG A 762 22.07 22.73 0.20
CA ARG A 762 23.37 22.05 0.06
C ARG A 762 24.04 22.54 -1.21
N ASN A 763 25.06 23.39 -1.08
CA ASN A 763 25.76 24.00 -2.23
C ASN A 763 26.72 23.01 -2.95
N GLN A 764 26.26 21.80 -3.29
CA GLN A 764 27.09 20.75 -3.89
C GLN A 764 27.50 21.07 -5.34
N ALA A 765 26.64 21.72 -6.12
CA ALA A 765 26.95 22.10 -7.51
C ALA A 765 28.12 23.09 -7.62
N ALA A 766 28.31 23.96 -6.62
CA ALA A 766 29.45 24.89 -6.58
C ALA A 766 30.76 24.22 -6.10
N ALA A 767 30.67 23.05 -5.46
CA ALA A 767 31.82 22.29 -4.99
C ALA A 767 32.39 21.32 -6.07
N ASP A 768 31.64 21.07 -7.15
CA ASP A 768 32.08 20.23 -8.27
C ASP A 768 33.11 20.96 -9.17
N ALA A 769 34.28 20.35 -9.34
CA ALA A 769 35.40 20.95 -10.05
C ALA A 769 35.15 21.17 -11.55
N ASP A 770 34.36 20.31 -12.20
CA ASP A 770 34.02 20.43 -13.62
C ASP A 770 33.05 21.58 -13.85
N ILE A 771 31.99 21.67 -13.05
CA ILE A 771 31.00 22.76 -13.12
C ILE A 771 31.66 24.10 -12.83
N ALA A 772 32.46 24.18 -11.76
CA ALA A 772 33.19 25.41 -11.41
C ALA A 772 34.17 25.86 -12.50
N LYS A 773 34.77 24.93 -13.26
CA LYS A 773 35.62 25.25 -14.42
C LYS A 773 34.80 25.84 -15.58
N LYS A 774 33.64 25.26 -15.88
CA LYS A 774 32.73 25.74 -16.93
C LYS A 774 32.13 27.10 -16.62
N ILE A 775 31.74 27.35 -15.37
CA ILE A 775 31.25 28.66 -14.93
C ILE A 775 32.31 29.74 -15.13
N ARG A 776 33.55 29.49 -14.67
CA ARG A 776 34.70 30.39 -14.89
C ARG A 776 35.03 30.60 -16.37
N GLN A 777 34.74 29.63 -17.24
CA GLN A 777 34.88 29.79 -18.68
C GLN A 777 33.81 30.75 -19.25
N ALA A 778 32.54 30.54 -18.90
CA ALA A 778 31.45 31.41 -19.32
C ALA A 778 31.64 32.85 -18.84
N GLU A 779 32.09 33.05 -17.60
CA GLU A 779 32.43 34.38 -17.05
C GLU A 779 33.56 35.06 -17.84
N ARG A 780 34.63 34.33 -18.18
CA ARG A 780 35.74 34.84 -19.02
C ARG A 780 35.28 35.19 -20.44
N GLU A 781 34.30 34.47 -20.98
CA GLU A 781 33.70 34.74 -22.28
C GLU A 781 32.68 35.91 -22.23
N GLY A 782 32.45 36.49 -21.05
CA GLY A 782 31.64 37.70 -20.84
C GLY A 782 30.15 37.44 -20.61
N VAL A 783 29.77 36.22 -20.23
CA VAL A 783 28.38 35.84 -19.94
C VAL A 783 27.91 36.47 -18.63
N ARG A 784 26.72 37.09 -18.65
CA ARG A 784 26.04 37.64 -17.47
C ARG A 784 24.69 36.96 -17.26
N VAL A 785 24.42 36.55 -16.02
CA VAL A 785 23.13 35.98 -15.61
C VAL A 785 22.23 37.08 -15.04
N LEU A 786 20.97 37.09 -15.46
CA LEU A 786 19.96 38.08 -15.08
C LEU A 786 18.68 37.36 -14.65
N ASN A 787 17.93 37.96 -13.72
CA ASN A 787 16.62 37.48 -13.27
C ASN A 787 15.53 38.47 -13.65
N ILE A 788 14.36 37.97 -14.01
CA ILE A 788 13.15 38.79 -14.17
C ILE A 788 12.46 38.86 -12.80
N PRO A 789 12.32 40.04 -12.17
CA PRO A 789 11.66 40.17 -10.88
C PRO A 789 10.20 39.70 -10.95
N SER A 790 9.79 38.84 -10.02
CA SER A 790 8.44 38.24 -9.99
C SER A 790 7.34 39.21 -9.54
N ASP A 791 7.72 40.34 -8.95
CA ASP A 791 6.85 41.41 -8.44
C ASP A 791 6.48 42.46 -9.51
N LYS A 792 7.09 42.39 -10.70
CA LYS A 792 6.86 43.33 -11.81
C LYS A 792 6.19 42.64 -13.01
N PRO A 793 5.41 43.38 -13.83
CA PRO A 793 4.89 42.82 -15.08
C PRO A 793 6.04 42.35 -15.98
N LEU A 794 5.80 41.27 -16.73
CA LEU A 794 6.80 40.68 -17.63
C LEU A 794 7.23 41.72 -18.68
N PRO A 795 8.54 42.03 -18.82
CA PRO A 795 9.00 43.01 -19.81
C PRO A 795 8.84 42.48 -21.24
N GLU A 796 7.97 43.12 -22.04
CA GLU A 796 7.63 42.67 -23.40
C GLU A 796 8.84 42.55 -24.35
N ASP A 797 9.82 43.45 -24.25
CA ASP A 797 11.05 43.41 -25.05
C ASP A 797 11.88 42.14 -24.76
N ILE A 798 11.99 41.75 -23.49
CA ILE A 798 12.77 40.58 -23.08
C ILE A 798 12.03 39.29 -23.41
N THR A 799 10.72 39.22 -23.15
CA THR A 799 9.92 38.02 -23.45
C THR A 799 9.88 37.73 -24.95
N SER A 800 9.73 38.76 -25.79
CA SER A 800 9.72 38.62 -27.25
C SER A 800 11.06 38.11 -27.79
N LYS A 801 12.18 38.59 -27.24
CA LYS A 801 13.54 38.10 -27.58
C LYS A 801 13.73 36.64 -27.16
N ILE A 802 13.24 36.24 -25.99
CA ILE A 802 13.29 34.85 -25.52
C ILE A 802 12.44 33.95 -26.42
N ASP A 803 11.23 34.36 -26.78
CA ASP A 803 10.34 33.58 -27.67
C ASP A 803 10.96 33.36 -29.05
N ALA A 804 11.62 34.38 -29.62
CA ALA A 804 12.36 34.25 -30.87
C ALA A 804 13.49 33.20 -30.77
N ARG A 805 14.24 33.22 -29.66
CA ARG A 805 15.31 32.24 -29.40
C ARG A 805 14.78 30.84 -29.14
N ILE A 806 13.62 30.71 -28.49
CA ILE A 806 12.92 29.42 -28.31
C ILE A 806 12.50 28.86 -29.68
N ALA A 807 11.93 29.69 -30.55
CA ALA A 807 11.52 29.26 -31.90
C ALA A 807 12.72 28.81 -32.75
N GLU A 808 13.83 29.55 -32.69
CA GLU A 808 15.08 29.17 -33.36
C GLU A 808 15.66 27.86 -32.79
N TRP A 809 15.65 27.70 -31.47
CA TRP A 809 16.10 26.47 -30.84
C TRP A 809 15.21 25.27 -31.18
N GLN A 810 13.90 25.47 -31.32
CA GLN A 810 12.97 24.43 -31.77
C GLN A 810 13.24 24.00 -33.21
N SER A 811 13.57 24.92 -34.12
CA SER A 811 13.84 24.61 -35.53
C SER A 811 15.15 23.86 -35.76
N HIS A 812 16.14 24.01 -34.85
CA HIS A 812 17.44 23.33 -34.93
C HIS A 812 17.44 21.91 -34.35
N ARG A 813 16.36 21.46 -33.71
CA ARG A 813 16.30 20.13 -33.07
C ARG A 813 16.01 19.02 -34.08
N LYS A 814 16.82 17.95 -34.05
CA LYS A 814 16.66 16.72 -34.87
C LYS A 814 16.51 15.48 -33.98
N GLY A 815 15.57 14.59 -34.32
CA GLY A 815 15.34 13.30 -33.64
C GLY A 815 13.98 13.19 -32.91
N PRO A 816 13.54 11.96 -32.54
CA PRO A 816 12.30 11.73 -31.78
C PRO A 816 12.40 12.37 -30.39
N GLN A 817 11.35 13.08 -29.97
CA GLN A 817 11.33 13.85 -28.73
C GLN A 817 10.30 13.26 -27.76
N ILE A 818 10.70 13.10 -26.49
CA ILE A 818 9.81 12.66 -25.41
C ILE A 818 9.63 13.84 -24.45
N TYR A 819 8.48 14.52 -24.51
CA TYR A 819 8.12 15.61 -23.58
C TYR A 819 6.67 15.49 -23.09
N LEU A 820 6.46 15.79 -21.81
CA LEU A 820 5.12 15.76 -21.20
C LEU A 820 4.26 16.98 -21.57
N SER A 821 4.86 18.09 -22.01
CA SER A 821 4.17 19.34 -22.37
C SER A 821 4.91 20.12 -23.45
N GLY A 822 4.18 21.02 -24.12
CA GLY A 822 4.77 22.03 -25.00
C GLY A 822 5.55 23.11 -24.23
N ILE A 823 6.39 23.89 -24.94
CA ILE A 823 7.14 25.01 -24.33
C ILE A 823 6.25 26.25 -24.33
N LYS A 824 5.64 26.53 -23.18
CA LYS A 824 4.79 27.72 -22.94
C LYS A 824 5.22 28.40 -21.65
N PRO A 825 6.34 29.15 -21.65
CA PRO A 825 6.94 29.69 -20.43
C PRO A 825 6.03 30.69 -19.71
N TRP A 826 5.25 31.48 -20.45
CA TRP A 826 4.48 32.60 -19.91
C TRP A 826 3.06 32.26 -19.44
N ARG A 827 2.71 30.97 -19.36
CA ARG A 827 1.33 30.53 -19.12
C ARG A 827 0.80 30.89 -17.73
N SER A 828 1.66 30.84 -16.70
CA SER A 828 1.29 31.15 -15.32
C SER A 828 2.36 32.05 -14.68
N PRO A 829 2.48 33.33 -15.09
CA PRO A 829 3.58 34.20 -14.67
C PRO A 829 3.71 34.36 -13.15
N ARG A 830 2.59 34.29 -12.42
CA ARG A 830 2.55 34.40 -10.96
C ARG A 830 3.18 33.21 -10.23
N ASN A 831 3.24 32.05 -10.88
CA ASN A 831 3.74 30.80 -10.31
C ASN A 831 5.14 30.44 -10.80
N TYR A 832 5.76 31.31 -11.59
CA TYR A 832 7.03 31.05 -12.26
C TYR A 832 8.08 32.11 -11.91
N GLN A 833 9.34 31.68 -11.81
CA GLN A 833 10.50 32.57 -11.74
C GLN A 833 11.36 32.36 -12.98
N TYR A 834 11.85 33.45 -13.56
CA TYR A 834 12.54 33.42 -14.84
C TYR A 834 13.96 33.97 -14.73
N TYR A 835 14.90 33.25 -15.32
CA TYR A 835 16.31 33.59 -15.38
C TYR A 835 16.80 33.46 -16.82
N TYR A 836 17.68 34.35 -17.26
CA TYR A 836 18.28 34.27 -18.58
C TYR A 836 19.74 34.72 -18.54
N ALA A 837 20.53 34.26 -19.49
CA ALA A 837 21.93 34.64 -19.64
C ALA A 837 22.14 35.43 -20.93
N VAL A 838 22.98 36.46 -20.88
CA VAL A 838 23.37 37.27 -22.04
C VAL A 838 24.88 37.21 -22.26
N ASP A 839 25.32 37.20 -23.52
CA ASP A 839 26.74 37.32 -23.87
C ASP A 839 27.26 38.78 -23.76
N LYS A 840 28.54 38.96 -24.09
CA LYS A 840 29.21 40.26 -24.17
C LYS A 840 28.55 41.26 -25.14
N ASN A 841 27.77 40.78 -26.11
CA ASN A 841 27.06 41.60 -27.09
C ASN A 841 25.60 41.87 -26.68
N GLY A 842 25.15 41.33 -25.54
CA GLY A 842 23.77 41.46 -25.06
C GLY A 842 22.78 40.47 -25.70
N THR A 843 23.26 39.46 -26.43
CA THR A 843 22.42 38.42 -27.04
C THR A 843 22.02 37.38 -25.99
N ILE A 844 20.76 36.94 -25.98
CA ILE A 844 20.27 35.93 -25.04
C ILE A 844 20.79 34.54 -25.44
N CYS A 845 21.59 33.94 -24.55
CA CYS A 845 22.29 32.67 -24.76
C CYS A 845 21.60 31.48 -24.07
N ALA A 846 20.96 31.69 -22.92
CA ALA A 846 20.25 30.62 -22.21
C ALA A 846 19.04 31.15 -21.44
N PHE A 847 18.11 30.27 -21.12
CA PHE A 847 16.87 30.57 -20.39
C PHE A 847 16.50 29.45 -19.41
N VAL A 848 16.17 29.81 -18.18
CA VAL A 848 15.69 28.90 -17.13
C VAL A 848 14.40 29.43 -16.54
N ALA A 849 13.40 28.56 -16.38
CA ALA A 849 12.15 28.88 -15.70
C ALA A 849 11.88 27.88 -14.57
N LEU A 850 11.63 28.40 -13.36
CA LEU A 850 11.26 27.63 -12.19
C LEU A 850 9.75 27.73 -11.94
N ALA A 851 9.02 26.62 -11.93
CA ALA A 851 7.59 26.57 -11.64
C ALA A 851 7.34 26.13 -10.19
N ARG A 852 6.42 26.79 -9.47
CA ARG A 852 6.09 26.43 -8.08
C ARG A 852 5.27 25.14 -8.00
N LEU A 853 5.62 24.26 -7.05
CA LEU A 853 5.04 22.92 -6.81
C LEU A 853 4.66 22.68 -5.34
N GLY A 854 4.34 23.74 -4.61
CA GLY A 854 4.11 23.71 -3.16
C GLY A 854 4.76 24.91 -2.48
N ALA A 855 4.57 25.04 -1.17
CA ALA A 855 5.10 26.16 -0.39
C ALA A 855 6.64 26.29 -0.50
N ASN A 856 7.36 25.17 -0.37
CA ASN A 856 8.82 25.15 -0.37
C ASN A 856 9.43 24.27 -1.49
N HIS A 857 8.68 24.01 -2.56
CA HIS A 857 9.08 23.12 -3.66
C HIS A 857 8.91 23.81 -5.01
N MET A 858 9.91 23.68 -5.90
CA MET A 858 9.79 24.18 -7.29
C MET A 858 10.38 23.19 -8.31
N GLN A 859 9.93 23.28 -9.56
CA GLN A 859 10.45 22.54 -10.69
C GLN A 859 11.32 23.43 -11.57
N ILE A 860 12.51 22.98 -11.95
CA ILE A 860 13.25 23.53 -13.09
C ILE A 860 12.54 23.01 -14.36
N LYS A 861 11.48 23.71 -14.77
CA LYS A 861 10.56 23.27 -15.84
C LYS A 861 11.19 23.40 -17.22
N TYR A 862 11.86 24.53 -17.46
CA TYR A 862 12.58 24.81 -18.70
C TYR A 862 14.02 25.15 -18.37
N SER A 863 14.96 24.51 -19.07
CA SER A 863 16.39 24.80 -19.03
C SER A 863 16.91 24.71 -20.46
N LEU A 864 16.95 25.85 -21.14
CA LEU A 864 17.21 25.95 -22.58
C LEU A 864 18.57 26.60 -22.79
N ASP A 865 19.44 25.88 -23.49
CA ASP A 865 20.71 26.39 -23.99
C ASP A 865 20.54 26.67 -25.48
N PHE A 866 20.66 27.94 -25.88
CA PHE A 866 20.31 28.38 -27.24
C PHE A 866 21.50 28.22 -28.22
N PRO A 867 21.24 28.07 -29.54
CA PRO A 867 22.32 27.89 -30.51
C PRO A 867 23.35 29.03 -30.47
N GLY A 868 24.64 28.69 -30.41
CA GLY A 868 25.74 29.67 -30.35
C GLY A 868 26.06 30.20 -28.94
N ALA A 869 25.50 29.61 -27.88
CA ALA A 869 25.83 29.97 -26.51
C ALA A 869 27.30 29.61 -26.14
N PRO A 870 28.01 30.49 -25.41
CA PRO A 870 29.30 30.20 -24.80
C PRO A 870 29.29 28.91 -23.95
N SER A 871 30.38 28.15 -23.97
CA SER A 871 30.47 26.90 -23.20
C SER A 871 30.41 27.18 -21.69
N GLY A 872 29.51 26.50 -20.98
CA GLY A 872 29.30 26.70 -19.54
C GLY A 872 28.16 27.66 -19.17
N THR A 873 27.49 28.27 -20.16
CA THR A 873 26.40 29.24 -19.94
C THR A 873 25.23 28.63 -19.16
N ILE A 874 24.78 27.43 -19.56
CA ILE A 874 23.62 26.79 -18.93
C ILE A 874 23.94 26.28 -17.51
N GLU A 875 25.16 25.78 -17.28
CA GLU A 875 25.63 25.40 -15.95
C GLU A 875 25.67 26.61 -15.02
N TYR A 876 26.15 27.76 -15.51
CA TYR A 876 26.14 29.00 -14.75
C TYR A 876 24.72 29.46 -14.39
N LEU A 877 23.82 29.47 -15.38
CA LEU A 877 22.44 29.90 -15.19
C LEU A 877 21.65 29.01 -14.23
N ILE A 878 21.76 27.68 -14.36
CA ILE A 878 21.08 26.73 -13.47
C ILE A 878 21.63 26.82 -12.04
N THR A 879 22.95 26.91 -11.88
CA THR A 879 23.58 27.05 -10.54
C THR A 879 23.11 28.33 -9.85
N HIS A 880 23.05 29.44 -10.58
CA HIS A 880 22.52 30.70 -10.07
C HIS A 880 21.03 30.58 -9.68
N ALA A 881 20.20 29.92 -10.50
CA ALA A 881 18.80 29.69 -10.20
C ALA A 881 18.60 28.83 -8.93
N ILE A 882 19.40 27.77 -8.77
CA ILE A 882 19.38 26.91 -7.56
C ILE A 882 19.75 27.72 -6.31
N GLN A 883 20.83 28.50 -6.37
CA GLN A 883 21.27 29.34 -5.25
C GLN A 883 20.24 30.43 -4.91
N SER A 884 19.64 31.05 -5.93
CA SER A 884 18.58 32.04 -5.74
C SER A 884 17.36 31.42 -5.04
N ALA A 885 16.93 30.22 -5.46
CA ALA A 885 15.82 29.52 -4.84
C ALA A 885 16.12 29.16 -3.37
N GLY A 886 17.33 28.69 -3.07
CA GLY A 886 17.78 28.40 -1.69
C GLY A 886 17.74 29.63 -0.79
N ARG A 887 18.18 30.79 -1.27
CA ARG A 887 18.09 32.08 -0.53
C ARG A 887 16.64 32.51 -0.27
N SER A 888 15.70 32.11 -1.12
CA SER A 888 14.26 32.39 -0.97
C SER A 888 13.53 31.38 -0.07
N GLY A 889 14.25 30.47 0.62
CA GLY A 889 13.66 29.51 1.55
C GLY A 889 13.07 28.24 0.90
N ILE A 890 13.31 28.01 -0.40
CA ILE A 890 12.92 26.77 -1.07
C ILE A 890 13.75 25.62 -0.51
N LYS A 891 13.10 24.54 -0.06
CA LYS A 891 13.76 23.36 0.53
C LYS A 891 14.07 22.27 -0.50
N SER A 892 13.40 22.29 -1.66
CA SER A 892 13.62 21.28 -2.70
C SER A 892 13.32 21.81 -4.11
N LEU A 893 14.17 21.42 -5.06
CA LEU A 893 14.01 21.64 -6.50
C LEU A 893 13.93 20.30 -7.24
N THR A 894 13.19 20.23 -8.34
CA THR A 894 13.12 19.02 -9.17
C THR A 894 13.32 19.33 -10.66
N PHE A 895 14.06 18.49 -11.38
CA PHE A 895 14.10 18.53 -12.85
C PHE A 895 12.99 17.68 -13.50
N GLY A 896 12.12 17.10 -12.69
CA GLY A 896 11.10 16.15 -13.10
C GLY A 896 11.62 14.74 -13.40
N ALA A 897 10.71 13.90 -13.88
CA ALA A 897 10.96 12.51 -14.21
C ALA A 897 12.12 12.31 -15.22
N GLY A 898 13.03 11.41 -14.88
CA GLY A 898 14.08 10.85 -15.73
C GLY A 898 14.00 9.33 -15.72
N ALA A 899 14.54 8.69 -16.76
CA ALA A 899 14.63 7.22 -16.77
C ALA A 899 15.63 6.77 -15.70
N SER A 900 15.23 5.81 -14.87
CA SER A 900 16.14 5.22 -13.90
C SER A 900 17.03 4.19 -14.58
N SER A 901 18.22 3.95 -14.02
CA SER A 901 19.14 2.93 -14.53
C SER A 901 18.63 1.49 -14.31
N HIS A 902 17.67 1.28 -13.40
CA HIS A 902 17.18 -0.04 -12.99
C HIS A 902 15.65 -0.07 -12.87
N LEU A 903 15.03 -1.22 -13.18
CA LEU A 903 13.60 -1.43 -12.94
C LEU A 903 13.42 -2.08 -11.57
N THR A 904 12.82 -1.35 -10.65
CA THR A 904 12.56 -1.82 -9.28
C THR A 904 11.11 -2.34 -9.20
N PRO A 905 10.89 -3.61 -8.83
CA PRO A 905 9.53 -4.10 -8.61
C PRO A 905 8.89 -3.38 -7.43
N GLY A 906 7.65 -2.91 -7.60
CA GLY A 906 6.84 -2.36 -6.53
C GLY A 906 5.92 -3.42 -5.91
N HIS A 907 4.81 -2.97 -5.32
CA HIS A 907 3.78 -3.83 -4.75
C HIS A 907 3.20 -4.82 -5.76
N ASN A 908 2.95 -6.05 -5.30
CA ASN A 908 2.21 -7.10 -6.00
C ASN A 908 2.81 -7.57 -7.35
N MET A 909 4.12 -7.35 -7.57
CA MET A 909 4.89 -7.85 -8.72
C MET A 909 5.73 -9.08 -8.36
N SER A 910 5.65 -10.14 -9.19
CA SER A 910 6.44 -11.38 -9.01
C SER A 910 7.81 -11.27 -9.67
N SER A 911 8.85 -11.81 -9.03
CA SER A 911 10.25 -11.80 -9.49
C SER A 911 10.46 -12.27 -10.94
N THR A 912 9.76 -13.31 -11.39
CA THR A 912 9.88 -13.85 -12.76
C THR A 912 9.37 -12.87 -13.82
N LYS A 913 8.31 -12.10 -13.54
CA LYS A 913 7.78 -11.09 -14.47
C LYS A 913 8.64 -9.84 -14.50
N THR A 914 9.26 -9.49 -13.39
CA THR A 914 10.21 -8.37 -13.29
C THR A 914 11.39 -8.58 -14.23
N LYS A 915 11.94 -9.80 -14.31
CA LYS A 915 13.06 -10.13 -15.21
C LYS A 915 12.70 -9.93 -16.69
N VAL A 916 11.51 -10.33 -17.12
CA VAL A 916 11.05 -10.16 -18.52
C VAL A 916 10.85 -8.68 -18.86
N LEU A 917 10.30 -7.90 -17.93
CA LEU A 917 10.10 -6.46 -18.12
C LEU A 917 11.43 -5.69 -18.10
N GLN A 918 12.41 -6.11 -17.29
CA GLN A 918 13.75 -5.52 -17.25
C GLN A 918 14.43 -5.59 -18.63
N THR A 919 14.42 -6.75 -19.28
CA THR A 919 15.04 -6.91 -20.62
C THR A 919 14.38 -6.02 -21.68
N THR A 920 13.06 -5.84 -21.58
CA THR A 920 12.32 -4.94 -22.48
C THR A 920 12.64 -3.48 -22.19
N TYR A 921 12.78 -3.11 -20.92
CA TYR A 921 13.15 -1.78 -20.48
C TYR A 921 14.58 -1.40 -20.91
N ASP A 922 15.55 -2.29 -20.72
CA ASP A 922 16.95 -2.06 -21.09
C ASP A 922 17.11 -1.81 -22.60
N ALA A 923 16.32 -2.50 -23.43
CA ALA A 923 16.28 -2.27 -24.87
C ALA A 923 15.75 -0.88 -25.22
N ILE A 924 14.70 -0.41 -24.54
CA ILE A 924 14.11 0.93 -24.72
C ILE A 924 15.09 2.01 -24.26
N VAL A 925 15.69 1.85 -23.07
CA VAL A 925 16.68 2.82 -22.54
C VAL A 925 17.87 2.98 -23.47
N LYS A 926 18.38 1.88 -24.05
CA LYS A 926 19.47 1.90 -25.04
C LYS A 926 19.04 2.56 -26.36
N GLN A 927 17.83 2.29 -26.84
CA GLN A 927 17.32 2.84 -28.11
C GLN A 927 17.11 4.36 -28.05
N PHE A 928 16.66 4.90 -26.92
CA PHE A 928 16.34 6.32 -26.77
C PHE A 928 17.44 7.15 -26.07
N GLY A 929 18.56 6.53 -25.67
CA GLY A 929 19.72 7.23 -25.11
C GLY A 929 19.43 7.98 -23.80
N LEU A 930 18.55 7.44 -22.96
CA LEU A 930 17.98 8.15 -21.81
C LEU A 930 18.99 8.41 -20.65
N ASN A 931 20.13 7.71 -20.63
CA ASN A 931 21.13 7.79 -19.55
C ASN A 931 21.96 9.10 -19.53
N ARG A 932 22.13 9.79 -20.66
CA ARG A 932 23.00 10.98 -20.75
C ARG A 932 22.48 12.19 -19.98
N LYS A 933 21.15 12.31 -19.80
CA LYS A 933 20.53 13.43 -19.07
C LYS A 933 20.64 13.27 -17.55
N THR A 934 20.68 12.03 -17.08
CA THR A 934 20.78 11.70 -15.65
C THR A 934 22.16 12.07 -15.08
N GLU A 935 23.24 11.79 -15.84
CA GLU A 935 24.62 12.18 -15.46
C GLU A 935 24.78 13.69 -15.24
N PHE A 936 24.23 14.51 -16.14
CA PHE A 936 24.31 15.97 -16.01
C PHE A 936 23.61 16.47 -14.73
N ARG A 937 22.44 15.92 -14.41
CA ARG A 937 21.67 16.29 -13.21
C ARG A 937 22.37 15.82 -11.93
N ALA A 938 22.97 14.63 -11.94
CA ALA A 938 23.73 14.11 -10.81
C ALA A 938 24.92 15.03 -10.46
N LYS A 939 25.63 15.59 -11.46
CA LYS A 939 26.70 16.58 -11.23
C LYS A 939 26.22 17.85 -10.54
N LEU A 940 24.95 18.22 -10.71
CA LEU A 940 24.32 19.36 -10.01
C LEU A 940 23.83 19.02 -8.59
N GLY A 941 24.17 17.83 -8.07
CA GLY A 941 23.74 17.35 -6.75
C GLY A 941 22.33 16.75 -6.72
N ALA A 942 21.78 16.35 -7.87
CA ALA A 942 20.45 15.75 -7.93
C ALA A 942 20.47 14.28 -7.48
N VAL A 943 19.52 13.91 -6.63
CA VAL A 943 19.23 12.53 -6.20
C VAL A 943 17.95 12.04 -6.88
N GLU A 944 17.93 10.79 -7.31
CA GLU A 944 16.73 10.16 -7.88
C GLU A 944 15.77 9.68 -6.79
N GLU A 945 14.55 10.22 -6.76
CA GLU A 945 13.44 9.66 -5.99
C GLU A 945 12.58 8.77 -6.90
N PRO A 946 12.25 7.53 -6.53
CA PRO A 946 11.52 6.62 -7.41
C PRO A 946 10.08 7.09 -7.69
N LEU A 947 9.69 7.09 -8.97
CA LEU A 947 8.31 7.22 -9.42
C LEU A 947 7.78 5.88 -9.94
N PHE A 948 6.47 5.69 -9.83
CA PHE A 948 5.85 4.39 -10.06
C PHE A 948 4.82 4.40 -11.19
N ILE A 949 4.75 3.26 -11.86
CA ILE A 949 3.65 2.85 -12.75
C ILE A 949 2.80 1.85 -11.99
N ALA A 950 1.50 2.13 -11.84
CA ALA A 950 0.55 1.31 -11.13
C ALA A 950 -0.65 0.92 -12.01
N TYR A 951 -1.04 -0.35 -11.96
CA TYR A 951 -2.16 -0.86 -12.77
C TYR A 951 -2.89 -2.03 -12.09
N PRO A 952 -4.21 -2.22 -12.33
CA PRO A 952 -4.95 -3.35 -11.78
C PRO A 952 -4.36 -4.71 -12.20
N ARG A 953 -4.59 -5.80 -11.44
CA ARG A 953 -4.03 -7.15 -11.70
C ARG A 953 -4.22 -7.69 -13.14
N HIS A 954 -5.29 -7.29 -13.82
CA HIS A 954 -5.61 -7.65 -15.22
C HIS A 954 -5.57 -6.43 -16.18
N GLY A 955 -4.97 -5.32 -15.73
CA GLY A 955 -4.99 -4.02 -16.40
C GLY A 955 -3.88 -3.80 -17.43
N MET A 956 -2.80 -4.59 -17.42
CA MET A 956 -1.68 -4.40 -18.34
C MET A 956 -1.46 -5.64 -19.21
N GLY A 957 -1.90 -5.53 -20.47
CA GLY A 957 -1.51 -6.41 -21.57
C GLY A 957 -0.77 -5.62 -22.65
N SER A 958 -0.49 -6.22 -23.81
CA SER A 958 0.24 -5.56 -24.92
C SER A 958 -0.38 -4.22 -25.35
N LYS A 959 -1.72 -4.11 -25.32
CA LYS A 959 -2.45 -2.86 -25.59
C LYS A 959 -2.20 -1.78 -24.54
N GLY A 960 -2.09 -2.16 -23.26
CA GLY A 960 -1.80 -1.22 -22.17
C GLY A 960 -0.39 -0.65 -22.26
N ILE A 961 0.60 -1.50 -22.59
CA ILE A 961 1.98 -1.05 -22.84
C ILE A 961 2.04 -0.10 -24.04
N ARG A 962 1.36 -0.45 -25.15
CA ARG A 962 1.27 0.44 -26.31
C ARG A 962 0.59 1.77 -25.98
N SER A 963 -0.43 1.77 -25.12
CA SER A 963 -1.04 3.02 -24.63
C SER A 963 -0.09 3.89 -23.82
N ILE A 964 0.84 3.31 -23.04
CA ILE A 964 1.88 4.07 -22.33
C ILE A 964 2.89 4.64 -23.33
N LEU A 965 3.37 3.84 -24.29
CA LEU A 965 4.31 4.30 -25.31
C LEU A 965 3.73 5.45 -26.14
N ASN A 966 2.50 5.29 -26.63
CA ASN A 966 1.78 6.33 -27.38
C ASN A 966 1.52 7.61 -26.57
N PHE A 967 1.57 7.57 -25.22
CA PHE A 967 1.45 8.77 -24.39
C PHE A 967 2.76 9.59 -24.38
N PHE A 968 3.90 8.93 -24.58
CA PHE A 968 5.23 9.55 -24.61
C PHE A 968 5.73 9.87 -26.03
N GLU A 969 5.10 9.29 -27.07
CA GLU A 969 5.35 9.60 -28.48
C GLU A 969 4.51 10.81 -28.92
N ASP A 970 5.16 11.92 -29.23
CA ASP A 970 4.64 13.04 -30.04
C ASP A 970 5.52 13.24 -31.28
#